data_AF-A0A371QC37-F1
#
_entry.id   AF-A0A371QC37-F1
#
_cell.length_a   1.000
_cell.length_b   1.000
_cell.length_c   1.000
_cell.angle_alpha   90.00
_cell.angle_beta   90.00
_cell.angle_gamma   90.00
#
_symmetry.space_group_name_H-M   'P 1'
#
loop_
_entity.id
_entity.type
_entity.pdbx_description
1 polymer ?
#
loop_
_entity_poly.entity_id
_entity_poly.type
_entity_poly.pdbx_seq_one_letter_code
_entity_poly.pdbx_strand_id
1 'polypeptide(L)'
;MPPKNSAAVPLRVPENKALLGELGIGRALRPLRQRRAHTRLQEFDEAATAAALAESGLPDVVLRPGHERWLDLALVVDDGMSMLLWRRLAVEWRTMMQRIGAFRVVRVHGLDTRGPDAPLLRGRPFDPNTTSLPPAVLADPSGQTLVLLLSDGMGAAWRDGRMHRVLRRWAANGPVAVLHALPRRLWGGSGIRADRWRVTTRRRGAAGGSWTVSDPVLPAELAPFNGLPVPVLEASAGPVSVWSRLLASTGGTVQLPLLHAPAGRAAVPLGDDPEGVRRFRDAASPEAYRLAAHIAAVAPVSVPVMRLVQSAVPWSADTAHLAEVFLGGLMQPVEAPVAGPLRDQHRIFDFAEGAKSALLDAVSTPELLRTGRHIGRRLEQLAGRSPDFPAWLAHPDGMDRLPTGSRAFTSVERRLMARLGASVQVAPSDEDDTEFAGPDGWRPLTARDPRRLGPYTLHGRQPGARSLVYLGRDRHGNEAALRVIRPGAPDEARALLATEAEALGRMAGQYAPLLLGTGVHDDPPWIAMQLYRPSGQDEGGPPPQLSSILRPDAASHLRRDTLLSIAYGWHLASAVNLCHLKGLVLPELTPQSVHVVGRSLMLTGLGRCGIDGRFRARGAEAVPTMADNVESLGQILRRLGDKHRAPQSAEGGDMALWQGDTWRPLRDIVTACLSEDPRQRPTAGEVAEGFARYVPLATELRAGDGAADGGAGDGDGASGAARFSFRPGPQIPLDDGSAEPAEEAAQPLRGGGLAPRLGLRRAGPEQQRKWELIRARLGFSYRATVVGVDAGVGRSTVTIALGSLLAAARGGRVIAVDAGYAVGELAGRLNLGGSAGLRRDLLRALPSVGYDDVLRHTLDGPSGLRALTHGLGRTTPVAVFDEEYRRLTELLSRHFSVVLADWAYLRTETVTDTALAVTDRLVVVVRMTERGLDQTRLLLAHLARRGYRALAERAVLVVTGLSGPDRPLRRDEFVEGFRDHSGGLVFIPFDYRLDSQRDIDITRLRSKTYEAFIDLAALLAEDFPGHAP
;
A
#
# COMPACT_ATOMS: atom_id res chain seq x y z
N MET A 1 -44.41 -4.28 -30.55
CA MET A 1 -44.04 -5.46 -29.74
C MET A 1 -43.98 -5.05 -28.26
N PRO A 2 -44.47 -5.87 -27.32
CA PRO A 2 -44.27 -5.57 -25.90
C PRO A 2 -42.77 -5.58 -25.58
N PRO A 3 -42.27 -4.72 -24.69
CA PRO A 3 -40.84 -4.64 -24.39
C PRO A 3 -40.34 -5.97 -23.82
N LYS A 4 -39.23 -6.48 -24.38
CA LYS A 4 -38.61 -7.76 -23.96
C LYS A 4 -38.18 -7.68 -22.49
N ASN A 5 -38.80 -8.52 -21.66
CA ASN A 5 -38.43 -8.73 -20.27
C ASN A 5 -36.99 -9.23 -20.17
N SER A 6 -36.13 -8.48 -19.49
CA SER A 6 -34.72 -8.84 -19.28
C SER A 6 -34.56 -9.66 -18.00
N ALA A 7 -33.71 -10.68 -18.08
CA ALA A 7 -33.25 -11.46 -16.94
C ALA A 7 -32.42 -10.58 -15.97
N ALA A 8 -32.46 -10.87 -14.67
CA ALA A 8 -31.81 -10.06 -13.64
C ALA A 8 -31.32 -10.90 -12.45
N VAL A 9 -30.31 -10.36 -11.73
CA VAL A 9 -29.60 -11.05 -10.63
C VAL A 9 -29.62 -10.20 -9.36
N PRO A 10 -29.86 -10.80 -8.17
CA PRO A 10 -29.78 -10.11 -6.90
C PRO A 10 -28.33 -9.79 -6.46
N LEU A 11 -28.10 -8.65 -5.79
CA LEU A 11 -26.76 -8.06 -5.57
C LEU A 11 -26.53 -7.47 -4.16
N ARG A 12 -25.66 -8.06 -3.35
CA ARG A 12 -25.34 -7.47 -2.04
C ARG A 12 -24.34 -6.32 -2.15
N VAL A 13 -24.70 -5.15 -1.66
CA VAL A 13 -23.75 -4.04 -1.48
C VAL A 13 -23.06 -4.20 -0.11
N PRO A 14 -21.74 -4.40 -0.03
CA PRO A 14 -21.03 -4.42 1.24
C PRO A 14 -21.10 -3.03 1.88
N GLU A 15 -21.85 -2.94 2.98
CA GLU A 15 -21.96 -1.72 3.77
C GLU A 15 -20.78 -1.61 4.76
N ASN A 16 -20.35 -0.38 5.07
CA ASN A 16 -19.40 -0.09 6.14
C ASN A 16 -20.05 -0.26 7.52
N LYS A 17 -19.26 -0.52 8.58
CA LYS A 17 -19.78 -0.55 9.97
C LYS A 17 -20.46 0.78 10.30
N ALA A 18 -21.66 0.72 10.89
CA ALA A 18 -22.41 1.92 11.29
C ALA A 18 -21.93 2.47 12.64
N LEU A 19 -21.41 1.60 13.50
CA LEU A 19 -20.98 1.89 14.85
C LEU A 19 -19.46 2.14 14.88
N LEU A 20 -19.09 3.42 14.88
CA LEU A 20 -17.70 3.85 14.96
C LEU A 20 -17.18 3.66 16.39
N GLY A 21 -15.97 3.09 16.54
CA GLY A 21 -15.33 2.94 17.85
C GLY A 21 -15.95 1.88 18.76
N GLU A 22 -16.43 0.76 18.19
CA GLU A 22 -17.07 -0.38 18.86
C GLU A 22 -16.39 -0.80 20.18
N LEU A 23 -15.05 -0.94 20.17
CA LEU A 23 -14.28 -1.30 21.37
C LEU A 23 -14.37 -0.25 22.48
N GLY A 24 -14.40 1.04 22.12
CA GLY A 24 -14.53 2.15 23.08
C GLY A 24 -15.90 2.14 23.75
N ILE A 25 -16.97 1.94 22.97
CA ILE A 25 -18.34 1.84 23.48
C ILE A 25 -18.49 0.58 24.35
N GLY A 26 -17.93 -0.55 23.93
CA GLY A 26 -17.91 -1.78 24.74
C GLY A 26 -17.21 -1.59 26.10
N ARG A 27 -16.08 -0.85 26.13
CA ARG A 27 -15.40 -0.46 27.38
C ARG A 27 -16.25 0.49 28.22
N ALA A 28 -16.91 1.45 27.59
CA ALA A 28 -17.79 2.42 28.25
C ALA A 28 -18.95 1.73 29.00
N LEU A 29 -19.42 0.57 28.54
CA LEU A 29 -20.54 -0.16 29.16
C LEU A 29 -20.13 -1.16 30.25
N ARG A 30 -18.83 -1.39 30.45
CA ARG A 30 -18.33 -2.30 31.50
C ARG A 30 -18.88 -2.02 32.92
N PRO A 31 -19.10 -0.77 33.35
CA PRO A 31 -19.67 -0.49 34.67
C PRO A 31 -21.03 -1.16 34.93
N LEU A 32 -21.78 -1.51 33.89
CA LEU A 32 -23.08 -2.19 33.99
C LEU A 32 -22.95 -3.69 34.27
N ARG A 33 -21.74 -4.30 34.17
CA ARG A 33 -21.49 -5.74 34.40
C ARG A 33 -21.51 -6.13 35.89
N GLN A 34 -22.50 -5.66 36.63
CA GLN A 34 -22.65 -5.97 38.05
C GLN A 34 -23.47 -7.24 38.25
N ARG A 35 -23.40 -7.75 39.48
CA ARG A 35 -24.22 -8.86 39.95
C ARG A 35 -24.97 -8.45 41.21
N ARG A 36 -26.06 -9.14 41.48
CA ARG A 36 -26.82 -9.02 42.72
C ARG A 36 -27.13 -10.41 43.25
N ALA A 37 -27.41 -10.49 44.55
CA ALA A 37 -27.97 -11.68 45.15
C ALA A 37 -29.35 -11.99 44.54
N HIS A 38 -29.55 -13.23 44.15
CA HIS A 38 -30.81 -13.77 43.68
C HIS A 38 -31.68 -14.06 44.89
N THR A 39 -32.91 -13.56 44.91
CA THR A 39 -33.78 -13.61 46.11
C THR A 39 -34.36 -15.00 46.39
N ARG A 40 -34.40 -15.89 45.40
CA ARG A 40 -35.01 -17.23 45.51
C ARG A 40 -34.04 -18.40 45.27
N LEU A 41 -32.80 -18.11 44.87
CA LEU A 41 -31.83 -19.14 44.50
C LEU A 41 -30.77 -19.11 45.58
N GLN A 42 -30.58 -20.26 46.23
CA GLN A 42 -29.52 -20.47 47.20
C GLN A 42 -28.49 -21.38 46.52
N GLU A 43 -27.22 -21.00 46.63
CA GLU A 43 -26.08 -21.77 46.16
C GLU A 43 -25.34 -22.32 47.37
N PHE A 44 -24.73 -23.48 47.19
CA PHE A 44 -23.87 -24.10 48.19
C PHE A 44 -22.64 -23.24 48.46
N ASP A 45 -22.44 -22.79 49.70
CA ASP A 45 -21.19 -22.16 50.12
C ASP A 45 -20.23 -23.25 50.61
N GLU A 46 -19.42 -23.76 49.70
CA GLU A 46 -18.49 -24.86 49.95
C GLU A 46 -17.50 -24.53 51.08
N ALA A 47 -16.97 -23.30 51.11
CA ALA A 47 -16.00 -22.89 52.12
C ALA A 47 -16.64 -22.75 53.51
N ALA A 48 -17.81 -22.11 53.58
CA ALA A 48 -18.52 -21.96 54.86
C ALA A 48 -19.07 -23.30 55.38
N THR A 49 -19.51 -24.19 54.49
CA THR A 49 -19.92 -25.56 54.85
C THR A 49 -18.74 -26.36 55.38
N ALA A 50 -17.58 -26.30 54.71
CA ALA A 50 -16.37 -27.00 55.18
C ALA A 50 -15.92 -26.49 56.56
N ALA A 51 -16.00 -25.17 56.80
CA ALA A 51 -15.68 -24.58 58.09
C ALA A 51 -16.66 -25.02 59.20
N ALA A 52 -17.97 -24.96 58.94
CA ALA A 52 -18.99 -25.38 59.90
C ALA A 52 -18.89 -26.87 60.24
N LEU A 53 -18.60 -27.73 59.26
CA LEU A 53 -18.34 -29.16 59.46
C LEU A 53 -17.08 -29.38 60.31
N ALA A 54 -16.01 -28.63 60.06
CA ALA A 54 -14.77 -28.74 60.82
C ALA A 54 -14.94 -28.32 62.29
N GLU A 55 -15.77 -27.31 62.57
CA GLU A 55 -16.01 -26.81 63.92
C GLU A 55 -17.01 -27.65 64.72
N SER A 56 -18.10 -28.09 64.07
CA SER A 56 -19.22 -28.78 64.75
C SER A 56 -19.14 -30.31 64.69
N GLY A 57 -18.41 -30.87 63.72
CA GLY A 57 -18.40 -32.30 63.42
C GLY A 57 -19.69 -32.81 62.75
N LEU A 58 -20.64 -31.94 62.42
CA LEU A 58 -21.91 -32.26 61.77
C LEU A 58 -21.92 -31.77 60.31
N PRO A 59 -22.50 -32.53 59.36
CA PRO A 59 -22.53 -32.16 57.94
C PRO A 59 -23.63 -31.13 57.62
N ASP A 60 -23.60 -29.98 58.29
CA ASP A 60 -24.55 -28.90 58.07
C ASP A 60 -24.18 -28.06 56.85
N VAL A 61 -25.04 -28.12 55.83
CA VAL A 61 -24.86 -27.39 54.56
C VAL A 61 -25.15 -25.91 54.74
N VAL A 62 -24.12 -25.07 54.57
CA VAL A 62 -24.27 -23.62 54.57
C VAL A 62 -24.60 -23.14 53.15
N LEU A 63 -25.74 -22.48 53.04
CA LEU A 63 -26.21 -21.89 51.79
C LEU A 63 -25.97 -20.39 51.77
N ARG A 64 -25.62 -19.86 50.59
CA ARG A 64 -25.56 -18.42 50.32
C ARG A 64 -26.47 -18.04 49.16
N PRO A 65 -26.97 -16.80 49.08
CA PRO A 65 -27.73 -16.36 47.93
C PRO A 65 -26.90 -16.51 46.64
N GLY A 66 -27.47 -17.18 45.63
CA GLY A 66 -26.87 -17.25 44.31
C GLY A 66 -26.77 -15.87 43.67
N HIS A 67 -25.95 -15.71 42.63
CA HIS A 67 -25.72 -14.39 42.02
C HIS A 67 -26.17 -14.31 40.56
N GLU A 68 -27.02 -13.34 40.24
CA GLU A 68 -27.47 -13.09 38.87
C GLU A 68 -27.03 -11.72 38.36
N ARG A 69 -27.16 -11.49 37.04
CA ARG A 69 -27.03 -10.15 36.47
C ARG A 69 -28.19 -9.30 36.97
N TRP A 70 -27.85 -8.09 37.39
CA TRP A 70 -28.77 -7.21 38.10
C TRP A 70 -29.80 -6.49 37.20
N LEU A 71 -29.61 -6.50 35.88
CA LEU A 71 -30.50 -5.85 34.91
C LEU A 71 -30.89 -6.79 33.75
N ASP A 72 -32.12 -6.63 33.29
CA ASP A 72 -32.58 -7.03 31.95
C ASP A 72 -32.49 -5.82 31.00
N LEU A 73 -32.36 -6.05 29.70
CA LEU A 73 -32.36 -5.01 28.68
C LEU A 73 -33.54 -5.18 27.72
N ALA A 74 -34.34 -4.13 27.57
CA ALA A 74 -35.28 -3.95 26.47
C ALA A 74 -34.70 -2.92 25.48
N LEU A 75 -34.17 -3.39 24.35
CA LEU A 75 -33.73 -2.54 23.25
C LEU A 75 -34.93 -2.26 22.34
N VAL A 76 -35.41 -1.03 22.36
CA VAL A 76 -36.52 -0.57 21.53
C VAL A 76 -35.95 0.19 20.33
N VAL A 77 -36.36 -0.16 19.12
CA VAL A 77 -35.90 0.46 17.88
C VAL A 77 -37.08 1.11 17.18
N ASP A 78 -36.99 2.41 16.89
CA ASP A 78 -38.00 3.13 16.11
C ASP A 78 -38.05 2.57 14.67
N ASP A 79 -39.24 2.22 14.20
CA ASP A 79 -39.52 1.63 12.90
C ASP A 79 -39.99 2.68 11.87
N GLY A 80 -39.67 3.96 12.12
CA GLY A 80 -39.87 5.05 11.18
C GLY A 80 -39.16 4.84 9.83
N MET A 81 -39.65 5.48 8.77
CA MET A 81 -39.11 5.31 7.42
C MET A 81 -37.64 5.76 7.31
N SER A 82 -37.27 6.83 8.00
CA SER A 82 -35.90 7.34 8.11
C SER A 82 -34.98 6.42 8.92
N MET A 83 -35.53 5.56 9.78
CA MET A 83 -34.79 4.57 10.55
C MET A 83 -34.26 3.41 9.68
N LEU A 84 -34.70 3.30 8.42
CA LEU A 84 -34.09 2.37 7.45
C LEU A 84 -32.61 2.67 7.20
N LEU A 85 -32.21 3.95 7.25
CA LEU A 85 -30.80 4.34 7.18
C LEU A 85 -30.02 3.82 8.41
N TRP A 86 -30.67 3.71 9.57
CA TRP A 86 -30.03 3.37 10.85
C TRP A 86 -30.23 1.91 11.27
N ARG A 87 -30.85 1.08 10.42
CA ARG A 87 -31.10 -0.34 10.72
C ARG A 87 -29.82 -1.09 11.09
N ARG A 88 -28.72 -0.85 10.37
CA ARG A 88 -27.43 -1.49 10.69
C ARG A 88 -26.89 -1.08 12.05
N LEU A 89 -27.03 0.20 12.41
CA LEU A 89 -26.68 0.69 13.74
C LEU A 89 -27.45 -0.07 14.83
N ALA A 90 -28.75 -0.29 14.63
CA ALA A 90 -29.58 -1.06 15.56
C ALA A 90 -29.12 -2.51 15.73
N VAL A 91 -28.75 -3.18 14.62
CA VAL A 91 -28.21 -4.55 14.65
C VAL A 91 -26.87 -4.60 15.39
N GLU A 92 -25.95 -3.68 15.07
CA GLU A 92 -24.64 -3.61 15.71
C GLU A 92 -24.74 -3.32 17.22
N TRP A 93 -25.65 -2.42 17.64
CA TRP A 93 -25.96 -2.19 19.06
C TRP A 93 -26.52 -3.43 19.75
N ARG A 94 -27.50 -4.11 19.14
CA ARG A 94 -28.04 -5.37 19.68
C ARG A 94 -26.92 -6.39 19.90
N THR A 95 -26.12 -6.66 18.88
CA THR A 95 -25.02 -7.64 18.95
C THR A 95 -24.01 -7.24 20.02
N MET A 96 -23.69 -5.95 20.15
CA MET A 96 -22.81 -5.47 21.21
C MET A 96 -23.39 -5.70 22.61
N MET A 97 -24.67 -5.34 22.84
CA MET A 97 -25.30 -5.50 24.15
C MET A 97 -25.34 -6.97 24.58
N GLN A 98 -25.56 -7.89 23.63
CA GLN A 98 -25.51 -9.33 23.87
C GLN A 98 -24.09 -9.79 24.25
N ARG A 99 -23.06 -9.29 23.55
CA ARG A 99 -21.65 -9.71 23.77
C ARG A 99 -21.02 -9.19 25.05
N ILE A 100 -21.45 -8.04 25.59
CA ILE A 100 -20.88 -7.47 26.81
C ILE A 100 -21.18 -8.33 28.05
N GLY A 101 -22.27 -9.12 28.02
CA GLY A 101 -22.67 -9.98 29.13
C GLY A 101 -23.02 -9.21 30.41
N ALA A 102 -23.52 -7.98 30.29
CA ALA A 102 -23.98 -7.17 31.42
C ALA A 102 -25.41 -7.50 31.87
N PHE A 103 -26.24 -7.99 30.95
CA PHE A 103 -27.66 -8.21 31.15
C PHE A 103 -28.00 -9.69 31.30
N ARG A 104 -29.05 -9.99 32.06
CA ARG A 104 -29.58 -11.36 32.20
C ARG A 104 -30.34 -11.77 30.94
N VAL A 105 -31.26 -10.92 30.46
CA VAL A 105 -31.97 -11.09 29.19
C VAL A 105 -31.85 -9.84 28.33
N VAL A 106 -31.71 -10.02 27.00
CA VAL A 106 -31.77 -8.92 26.02
C VAL A 106 -32.96 -9.16 25.09
N ARG A 107 -34.01 -8.33 25.22
CA ARG A 107 -35.20 -8.33 24.35
C ARG A 107 -35.11 -7.18 23.36
N VAL A 108 -35.63 -7.38 22.14
CA VAL A 108 -35.61 -6.37 21.08
C VAL A 108 -37.02 -6.18 20.55
N HIS A 109 -37.47 -4.93 20.51
CA HIS A 109 -38.80 -4.56 20.04
C HIS A 109 -38.71 -3.48 18.97
N GLY A 110 -39.60 -3.56 17.98
CA GLY A 110 -39.87 -2.44 17.07
C GLY A 110 -40.80 -1.44 17.73
N LEU A 111 -40.77 -0.18 17.30
CA LEU A 111 -41.62 0.90 17.80
C LEU A 111 -42.20 1.68 16.63
N ASP A 112 -43.52 1.60 16.45
CA ASP A 112 -44.22 2.44 15.48
C ASP A 112 -44.56 3.79 16.12
N THR A 113 -44.11 4.88 15.51
CA THR A 113 -44.29 6.26 15.97
C THR A 113 -45.10 7.12 14.98
N ARG A 114 -45.65 6.53 13.90
CA ARG A 114 -46.20 7.26 12.75
C ARG A 114 -47.72 7.44 12.80
N GLY A 115 -48.44 6.39 13.21
CA GLY A 115 -49.90 6.35 13.12
C GLY A 115 -50.66 7.16 14.17
N PRO A 116 -51.99 7.35 14.01
CA PRO A 116 -52.84 7.97 15.02
C PRO A 116 -52.92 7.16 16.32
N ASP A 117 -52.81 5.83 16.24
CA ASP A 117 -52.82 4.93 17.40
C ASP A 117 -51.42 4.66 18.00
N ALA A 118 -50.38 5.26 17.40
CA ALA A 118 -49.00 5.19 17.90
C ALA A 118 -48.84 5.99 19.23
N PRO A 119 -47.79 5.73 20.04
CA PRO A 119 -46.74 4.74 19.85
C PRO A 119 -47.17 3.31 20.22
N LEU A 120 -46.82 2.33 19.38
CA LEU A 120 -47.09 0.90 19.60
C LEU A 120 -45.79 0.10 19.48
N LEU A 121 -45.62 -0.92 20.32
CA LEU A 121 -44.50 -1.85 20.21
C LEU A 121 -44.81 -2.97 19.22
N ARG A 122 -43.77 -3.46 18.56
CA ARG A 122 -43.80 -4.61 17.66
C ARG A 122 -42.90 -5.72 18.18
N GLY A 123 -43.25 -6.96 17.86
CA GLY A 123 -42.47 -8.13 18.26
C GLY A 123 -41.04 -8.12 17.71
N ARG A 124 -40.84 -7.51 16.52
CA ARG A 124 -39.52 -7.29 15.92
C ARG A 124 -39.48 -5.93 15.21
N PRO A 125 -38.31 -5.25 15.18
CA PRO A 125 -38.13 -4.04 14.39
C PRO A 125 -38.29 -4.29 12.89
N PHE A 126 -38.88 -3.33 12.18
CA PHE A 126 -39.10 -3.33 10.73
C PHE A 126 -39.85 -4.58 10.20
N ASP A 127 -40.76 -5.16 11.00
CA ASP A 127 -41.60 -6.28 10.59
C ASP A 127 -43.08 -5.96 10.89
N PRO A 128 -43.83 -5.47 9.89
CA PRO A 128 -45.22 -5.04 10.07
C PRO A 128 -46.18 -6.20 10.37
N ASN A 129 -45.77 -7.45 10.09
CA ASN A 129 -46.58 -8.64 10.28
C ASN A 129 -46.52 -9.19 11.71
N THR A 130 -45.74 -8.56 12.59
CA THR A 130 -45.65 -8.96 13.99
C THR A 130 -46.77 -8.37 14.83
N THR A 131 -47.19 -9.12 15.85
CA THR A 131 -48.18 -8.70 16.84
C THR A 131 -47.82 -7.36 17.47
N SER A 132 -48.75 -6.43 17.45
CA SER A 132 -48.65 -5.16 18.17
C SER A 132 -48.84 -5.37 19.66
N LEU A 133 -47.97 -4.75 20.47
CA LEU A 133 -48.01 -4.79 21.92
C LEU A 133 -48.16 -3.36 22.47
N PRO A 134 -48.90 -3.15 23.57
CA PRO A 134 -48.97 -1.85 24.21
C PRO A 134 -47.61 -1.51 24.85
N PRO A 135 -47.15 -0.23 24.80
CA PRO A 135 -45.90 0.19 25.43
C PRO A 135 -45.79 -0.12 26.93
N ALA A 136 -46.93 -0.30 27.61
CA ALA A 136 -47.00 -0.64 29.03
C ALA A 136 -46.31 -1.98 29.36
N VAL A 137 -46.11 -2.88 28.40
CA VAL A 137 -45.43 -4.17 28.61
C VAL A 137 -43.98 -4.01 29.09
N LEU A 138 -43.33 -2.88 28.79
CA LEU A 138 -41.96 -2.59 29.24
C LEU A 138 -41.89 -1.85 30.58
N ALA A 139 -43.04 -1.52 31.19
CA ALA A 139 -43.08 -0.93 32.52
C ALA A 139 -42.92 -2.04 33.59
N ASP A 140 -41.67 -2.37 33.90
CA ASP A 140 -41.32 -3.36 34.91
C ASP A 140 -41.30 -2.74 36.32
N PRO A 141 -42.28 -3.05 37.19
CA PRO A 141 -42.36 -2.45 38.53
C PRO A 141 -41.22 -2.89 39.45
N SER A 142 -40.48 -3.95 39.10
CA SER A 142 -39.30 -4.37 39.87
C SER A 142 -38.10 -3.44 39.68
N GLY A 143 -38.13 -2.58 38.65
CA GLY A 143 -37.06 -1.63 38.30
C GLY A 143 -35.79 -2.27 37.75
N GLN A 144 -35.88 -3.51 37.28
CA GLN A 144 -34.73 -4.31 36.83
C GLN A 144 -34.54 -4.25 35.31
N THR A 145 -35.56 -3.80 34.59
CA THR A 145 -35.49 -3.63 33.14
C THR A 145 -34.94 -2.25 32.79
N LEU A 146 -33.77 -2.24 32.14
CA LEU A 146 -33.26 -1.07 31.45
C LEU A 146 -33.91 -0.97 30.07
N VAL A 147 -34.53 0.17 29.76
CA VAL A 147 -35.07 0.46 28.43
C VAL A 147 -34.08 1.36 27.67
N LEU A 148 -33.54 0.87 26.56
CA LEU A 148 -32.71 1.64 25.65
C LEU A 148 -33.45 1.85 24.34
N LEU A 149 -33.85 3.08 24.03
CA LEU A 149 -34.61 3.44 22.83
C LEU A 149 -33.70 4.04 21.76
N LEU A 150 -33.55 3.38 20.62
CA LEU A 150 -32.83 3.90 19.46
C LEU A 150 -33.82 4.55 18.47
N SER A 151 -33.70 5.87 18.26
CA SER A 151 -34.59 6.63 17.38
C SER A 151 -33.87 7.83 16.75
N ASP A 152 -34.34 8.26 15.59
CA ASP A 152 -33.97 9.52 14.95
C ASP A 152 -34.93 10.68 15.30
N GLY A 153 -36.03 10.40 16.01
CA GLY A 153 -36.99 11.39 16.49
C GLY A 153 -37.96 11.92 15.43
N MET A 154 -38.09 11.27 14.27
CA MET A 154 -38.87 11.83 13.16
C MET A 154 -40.35 11.43 13.15
N GLY A 155 -40.74 10.43 13.93
CA GLY A 155 -42.12 10.00 14.09
C GLY A 155 -43.04 11.09 14.64
N ALA A 156 -44.32 11.08 14.22
CA ALA A 156 -45.33 12.05 14.66
C ALA A 156 -45.49 12.06 16.19
N ALA A 157 -45.42 10.89 16.82
CA ALA A 157 -45.53 10.73 18.28
C ALA A 157 -44.46 11.48 19.08
N TRP A 158 -43.30 11.78 18.48
CA TRP A 158 -42.26 12.59 19.12
C TRP A 158 -42.64 14.07 19.17
N ARG A 159 -43.22 14.59 18.08
CA ARG A 159 -43.57 16.01 17.93
C ARG A 159 -44.83 16.39 18.71
N ASP A 160 -45.84 15.52 18.72
CA ASP A 160 -47.10 15.76 19.44
C ASP A 160 -47.02 15.41 20.94
N GLY A 161 -45.88 14.89 21.41
CA GLY A 161 -45.64 14.58 22.81
C GLY A 161 -46.20 13.24 23.29
N ARG A 162 -46.87 12.44 22.44
CA ARG A 162 -47.35 11.09 22.83
C ARG A 162 -46.22 10.19 23.30
N MET A 163 -45.05 10.25 22.65
CA MET A 163 -43.86 9.49 23.04
C MET A 163 -43.32 9.93 24.40
N HIS A 164 -43.35 11.24 24.72
CA HIS A 164 -42.94 11.76 26.02
C HIS A 164 -43.78 11.18 27.16
N ARG A 165 -45.09 10.96 26.94
CA ARG A 165 -45.98 10.31 27.94
C ARG A 165 -45.62 8.85 28.18
N VAL A 166 -45.15 8.14 27.15
CA VAL A 166 -44.65 6.75 27.30
C VAL A 166 -43.31 6.72 28.03
N LEU A 167 -42.36 7.56 27.62
CA LEU A 167 -41.05 7.64 28.28
C LEU A 167 -41.17 8.02 29.75
N ARG A 168 -42.09 8.93 30.12
CA ARG A 168 -42.36 9.27 31.52
C ARG A 168 -42.78 8.04 32.33
N ARG A 169 -43.65 7.19 31.77
CA ARG A 169 -44.10 5.96 32.44
C ARG A 169 -42.98 4.93 32.58
N TRP A 170 -42.15 4.75 31.56
CA TRP A 170 -40.98 3.87 31.66
C TRP A 170 -39.96 4.39 32.67
N ALA A 171 -39.67 5.70 32.64
CA ALA A 171 -38.70 6.35 33.54
C ALA A 171 -39.16 6.44 35.00
N ALA A 172 -40.45 6.24 35.27
CA ALA A 172 -40.97 6.11 36.63
C ALA A 172 -40.68 4.73 37.24
N ASN A 173 -40.59 3.68 36.41
CA ASN A 173 -40.43 2.30 36.86
C ASN A 173 -38.96 1.85 36.86
N GLY A 174 -38.16 2.30 35.90
CA GLY A 174 -36.77 1.87 35.76
C GLY A 174 -35.89 2.87 35.01
N PRO A 175 -34.62 2.53 34.79
CA PRO A 175 -33.72 3.38 34.02
C PRO A 175 -34.11 3.34 32.53
N VAL A 176 -34.14 4.51 31.90
CA VAL A 176 -34.44 4.67 30.47
C VAL A 176 -33.37 5.55 29.86
N ALA A 177 -32.96 5.26 28.63
CA ALA A 177 -32.12 6.16 27.85
C ALA A 177 -32.57 6.16 26.39
N VAL A 178 -32.46 7.30 25.73
CA VAL A 178 -32.66 7.43 24.28
C VAL A 178 -31.29 7.51 23.64
N LEU A 179 -31.01 6.62 22.71
CA LEU A 179 -29.86 6.68 21.84
C LEU A 179 -30.30 7.38 20.54
N HIS A 180 -29.84 8.61 20.33
CA HIS A 180 -30.20 9.37 19.15
C HIS A 180 -29.37 8.89 17.96
N ALA A 181 -30.05 8.49 16.87
CA ALA A 181 -29.40 7.98 15.67
C ALA A 181 -28.70 9.11 14.88
N LEU A 182 -29.32 10.29 14.79
CA LEU A 182 -28.72 11.48 14.19
C LEU A 182 -27.57 12.07 15.04
N PRO A 183 -26.53 12.64 14.41
CA PRO A 183 -25.51 13.41 15.12
C PRO A 183 -26.10 14.67 15.76
N ARG A 184 -25.44 15.16 16.81
CA ARG A 184 -25.95 16.25 17.67
C ARG A 184 -26.34 17.53 16.92
N ARG A 185 -25.64 17.86 15.83
CA ARG A 185 -25.95 19.04 14.99
C ARG A 185 -27.35 18.98 14.35
N LEU A 186 -27.91 17.79 14.14
CA LEU A 186 -29.21 17.58 13.48
C LEU A 186 -30.38 17.41 14.46
N TRP A 187 -30.12 17.39 15.78
CA TRP A 187 -31.20 17.20 16.78
C TRP A 187 -32.22 18.33 16.77
N GLY A 188 -31.84 19.54 16.38
CA GLY A 188 -32.76 20.68 16.31
C GLY A 188 -33.96 20.45 15.37
N GLY A 189 -33.76 19.64 14.33
CA GLY A 189 -34.78 19.25 13.35
C GLY A 189 -35.59 18.00 13.70
N SER A 190 -35.20 17.25 14.73
CA SER A 190 -35.95 16.08 15.20
C SER A 190 -36.96 16.47 16.29
N GLY A 191 -37.87 15.53 16.61
CA GLY A 191 -38.75 15.64 17.78
C GLY A 191 -38.07 15.31 19.11
N ILE A 192 -36.77 14.99 19.12
CA ILE A 192 -35.99 14.67 20.31
C ILE A 192 -35.02 15.82 20.57
N ARG A 193 -35.32 16.62 21.59
CA ARG A 193 -34.46 17.72 22.04
C ARG A 193 -33.90 17.44 23.41
N ALA A 194 -32.66 17.84 23.66
CA ALA A 194 -32.05 17.63 24.96
C ALA A 194 -31.02 18.70 25.31
N ASP A 195 -31.06 19.14 26.56
CA ASP A 195 -30.17 20.14 27.13
C ASP A 195 -29.33 19.51 28.25
N ARG A 196 -28.17 20.08 28.55
CA ARG A 196 -27.27 19.53 29.56
C ARG A 196 -27.71 19.91 30.97
N TRP A 197 -27.92 18.90 31.81
CA TRP A 197 -28.26 19.06 33.22
C TRP A 197 -27.28 18.29 34.11
N ARG A 198 -27.08 18.77 35.34
CA ARG A 198 -26.39 18.03 36.39
C ARG A 198 -27.39 17.06 37.03
N VAL A 199 -27.01 15.79 37.09
CA VAL A 199 -27.85 14.68 37.56
C VAL A 199 -27.13 13.93 38.66
N THR A 200 -27.84 13.71 39.77
CA THR A 200 -27.38 12.91 40.91
C THR A 200 -28.32 11.75 41.16
N THR A 201 -27.76 10.55 41.34
CA THR A 201 -28.50 9.34 41.74
C THR A 201 -28.18 8.95 43.19
N ARG A 202 -29.12 8.29 43.88
CA ARG A 202 -28.95 7.78 45.25
C ARG A 202 -28.96 6.25 45.35
N ARG A 203 -29.18 5.54 44.23
CA ARG A 203 -29.14 4.08 44.15
C ARG A 203 -28.72 3.63 42.76
N ARG A 204 -28.20 2.41 42.68
CA ARG A 204 -27.83 1.80 41.39
C ARG A 204 -29.10 1.54 40.58
N GLY A 205 -29.03 1.79 39.26
CA GLY A 205 -30.15 1.54 38.36
C GLY A 205 -31.39 2.37 38.69
N ALA A 206 -31.22 3.50 39.39
CA ALA A 206 -32.33 4.35 39.80
C ALA A 206 -33.21 4.75 38.61
N ALA A 207 -34.53 4.62 38.77
CA ALA A 207 -35.50 5.14 37.83
C ALA A 207 -35.31 6.65 37.64
N GLY A 208 -35.48 7.14 36.41
CA GLY A 208 -35.24 8.55 36.07
C GLY A 208 -36.02 9.51 36.96
N GLY A 209 -37.26 9.17 37.33
CA GLY A 209 -38.09 9.98 38.23
C GLY A 209 -37.55 10.14 39.65
N SER A 210 -36.55 9.35 40.05
CA SER A 210 -35.89 9.45 41.37
C SER A 210 -34.57 10.22 41.35
N TRP A 211 -34.15 10.72 40.18
CA TRP A 211 -32.90 11.49 40.06
C TRP A 211 -33.10 12.92 40.56
N THR A 212 -32.06 13.48 41.17
CA THR A 212 -32.00 14.92 41.46
C THR A 212 -31.39 15.62 40.26
N VAL A 213 -32.13 16.55 39.66
CA VAL A 213 -31.73 17.29 38.45
C VAL A 213 -31.58 18.77 38.80
N SER A 214 -30.45 19.37 38.43
CA SER A 214 -30.13 20.78 38.68
C SER A 214 -29.37 21.38 37.50
N ASP A 215 -29.46 22.68 37.33
CA ASP A 215 -28.64 23.39 36.35
C ASP A 215 -27.16 23.30 36.78
N PRO A 216 -26.21 23.14 35.84
CA PRO A 216 -24.79 23.06 36.19
C PRO A 216 -24.21 24.38 36.77
N VAL A 217 -24.82 25.52 36.48
CA VAL A 217 -24.32 26.86 36.84
C VAL A 217 -25.30 27.63 37.70
N LEU A 218 -26.59 27.59 37.38
CA LEU A 218 -27.62 28.39 38.04
C LEU A 218 -28.24 27.68 39.27
N PRO A 219 -28.64 28.45 40.31
CA PRO A 219 -29.49 27.95 41.39
C PRO A 219 -30.81 27.36 40.88
N ALA A 220 -31.36 26.40 41.64
CA ALA A 220 -32.56 25.66 41.23
C ALA A 220 -33.81 26.55 41.09
N GLU A 221 -33.87 27.67 41.83
CA GLU A 221 -34.98 28.62 41.76
C GLU A 221 -35.00 29.40 40.44
N LEU A 222 -33.83 29.62 39.82
CA LEU A 222 -33.70 30.41 38.59
C LEU A 222 -33.82 29.55 37.32
N ALA A 223 -33.53 28.26 37.42
CA ALA A 223 -33.54 27.33 36.28
C ALA A 223 -34.20 25.99 36.66
N PRO A 224 -35.52 25.95 36.87
CA PRO A 224 -36.23 24.71 37.19
C PRO A 224 -36.20 23.73 36.00
N PHE A 225 -36.00 22.45 36.29
CA PHE A 225 -36.02 21.39 35.29
C PHE A 225 -37.46 21.03 34.89
N ASN A 226 -37.86 21.41 33.67
CA ASN A 226 -39.20 21.14 33.12
C ASN A 226 -39.24 19.98 32.11
N GLY A 227 -38.15 19.25 31.95
CA GLY A 227 -38.01 18.14 31.01
C GLY A 227 -38.38 16.77 31.58
N LEU A 228 -37.99 15.71 30.87
CA LEU A 228 -38.04 14.34 31.37
C LEU A 228 -36.62 13.89 31.76
N PRO A 229 -36.42 13.25 32.93
CA PRO A 229 -35.13 12.74 33.37
C PRO A 229 -34.74 11.46 32.61
N VAL A 230 -34.68 11.59 31.28
CA VAL A 230 -34.33 10.56 30.32
C VAL A 230 -33.14 11.10 29.53
N PRO A 231 -31.94 10.53 29.67
CA PRO A 231 -30.76 10.97 28.95
C PRO A 231 -30.88 10.66 27.46
N VAL A 232 -30.50 11.62 26.63
CA VAL A 232 -30.43 11.50 25.17
C VAL A 232 -28.96 11.41 24.76
N LEU A 233 -28.51 10.22 24.42
CA LEU A 233 -27.11 9.90 24.16
C LEU A 233 -26.85 9.85 22.66
N GLU A 234 -25.71 10.39 22.24
CA GLU A 234 -25.13 10.05 20.95
C GLU A 234 -24.53 8.65 21.00
N ALA A 235 -24.54 7.91 19.89
CA ALA A 235 -23.97 6.57 19.77
C ALA A 235 -22.42 6.57 19.74
N SER A 236 -21.80 7.19 20.74
CA SER A 236 -20.35 7.35 20.89
C SER A 236 -19.90 7.00 22.32
N ALA A 237 -18.62 6.65 22.48
CA ALA A 237 -18.12 6.10 23.74
C ALA A 237 -18.20 7.09 24.94
N GLY A 238 -18.04 8.40 24.68
CA GLY A 238 -18.02 9.42 25.72
C GLY A 238 -19.34 9.54 26.49
N PRO A 239 -20.45 9.95 25.84
CA PRO A 239 -21.77 10.05 26.46
C PRO A 239 -22.22 8.73 27.11
N VAL A 240 -21.99 7.60 26.43
CA VAL A 240 -22.32 6.26 26.94
C VAL A 240 -21.55 5.95 28.22
N SER A 241 -20.27 6.35 28.33
CA SER A 241 -19.44 6.11 29.52
C SER A 241 -19.88 6.93 30.73
N VAL A 242 -20.31 8.17 30.52
CA VAL A 242 -20.82 9.03 31.60
C VAL A 242 -22.12 8.45 32.15
N TRP A 243 -23.03 8.08 31.26
CA TRP A 243 -24.32 7.49 31.62
C TRP A 243 -24.19 6.12 32.30
N SER A 244 -23.36 5.22 31.77
CA SER A 244 -23.19 3.87 32.35
C SER A 244 -22.60 3.93 33.76
N ARG A 245 -21.67 4.84 34.02
CA ARG A 245 -21.09 5.08 35.36
C ARG A 245 -22.12 5.64 36.32
N LEU A 246 -22.99 6.55 35.86
CA LEU A 246 -24.09 7.06 36.68
C LEU A 246 -25.01 5.92 37.10
N LEU A 247 -25.49 5.11 36.15
CA LEU A 247 -26.38 3.98 36.45
C LEU A 247 -25.75 2.95 37.39
N ALA A 248 -24.45 2.70 37.23
CA ALA A 248 -23.69 1.77 38.06
C ALA A 248 -23.41 2.29 39.49
N SER A 249 -23.60 3.59 39.75
CA SER A 249 -23.20 4.25 40.99
C SER A 249 -24.32 4.24 42.05
N THR A 250 -23.93 4.21 43.33
CA THR A 250 -24.82 4.37 44.50
C THR A 250 -25.02 5.82 44.92
N GLY A 251 -24.30 6.78 44.32
CA GLY A 251 -24.27 8.17 44.80
C GLY A 251 -23.62 9.16 43.81
N GLY A 252 -23.57 8.82 42.53
CA GLY A 252 -22.79 9.56 41.53
C GLY A 252 -23.48 10.84 41.05
N THR A 253 -22.69 11.88 40.80
CA THR A 253 -23.14 13.10 40.12
C THR A 253 -22.42 13.25 38.79
N VAL A 254 -23.17 13.49 37.70
CA VAL A 254 -22.63 13.68 36.35
C VAL A 254 -23.41 14.75 35.60
N GLN A 255 -22.89 15.22 34.47
CA GLN A 255 -23.66 16.03 33.53
C GLN A 255 -24.12 15.19 32.35
N LEU A 256 -25.42 15.22 32.05
CA LEU A 256 -26.01 14.49 30.93
C LEU A 256 -27.01 15.37 30.16
N PRO A 257 -27.10 15.22 28.83
CA PRO A 257 -28.20 15.77 28.06
C PRO A 257 -29.51 15.06 28.43
N LEU A 258 -30.46 15.77 29.01
CA LEU A 258 -31.78 15.24 29.37
C LEU A 258 -32.85 15.72 28.38
N LEU A 259 -33.83 14.84 28.10
CA LEU A 259 -34.91 15.09 27.17
C LEU A 259 -35.74 16.31 27.60
N HIS A 260 -35.85 17.28 26.69
CA HIS A 260 -36.64 18.50 26.88
C HIS A 260 -38.15 18.21 26.79
N ALA A 261 -38.98 19.15 27.25
CA ALA A 261 -40.42 19.07 27.02
C ALA A 261 -40.76 19.09 25.51
N PRO A 262 -41.87 18.46 25.07
CA PRO A 262 -42.27 18.51 23.66
C PRO A 262 -42.57 19.96 23.27
N ALA A 263 -41.84 20.49 22.28
CA ALA A 263 -42.16 21.76 21.66
C ALA A 263 -43.28 21.51 20.65
N GLY A 264 -44.49 22.01 20.91
CA GLY A 264 -45.70 21.80 20.09
C GLY A 264 -45.68 22.42 18.70
N ARG A 265 -44.56 22.32 17.96
CA ARG A 265 -44.49 22.75 16.56
C ARG A 265 -45.19 21.73 15.67
N ALA A 266 -46.24 22.19 14.99
CA ALA A 266 -46.88 21.47 13.90
C ALA A 266 -45.84 21.15 12.81
N ALA A 267 -45.94 19.96 12.21
CA ALA A 267 -45.14 19.61 11.04
C ALA A 267 -45.48 20.59 9.92
N VAL A 268 -44.49 21.33 9.41
CA VAL A 268 -44.67 22.12 8.19
C VAL A 268 -44.94 21.12 7.06
N PRO A 269 -46.05 21.23 6.31
CA PRO A 269 -46.29 20.36 5.17
C PRO A 269 -45.18 20.55 4.14
N LEU A 270 -44.55 19.44 3.76
CA LEU A 270 -43.61 19.40 2.64
C LEU A 270 -44.44 19.36 1.37
N GLY A 271 -44.39 20.43 0.57
CA GLY A 271 -45.06 20.52 -0.72
C GLY A 271 -44.09 20.19 -1.85
N ASP A 272 -44.60 19.59 -2.92
CA ASP A 272 -43.89 19.18 -4.15
C ASP A 272 -43.43 20.34 -5.06
N ASP A 273 -43.27 21.53 -4.50
CA ASP A 273 -43.02 22.76 -5.25
C ASP A 273 -41.51 23.07 -5.38
N PRO A 274 -41.02 23.75 -6.44
CA PRO A 274 -39.69 24.37 -6.52
C PRO A 274 -39.23 25.12 -5.25
N GLU A 275 -40.13 25.68 -4.43
CA GLU A 275 -39.79 26.20 -3.10
C GLU A 275 -39.22 25.14 -2.14
N GLY A 276 -39.59 23.86 -2.29
CA GLY A 276 -39.07 22.74 -1.50
C GLY A 276 -37.57 22.52 -1.73
N VAL A 277 -37.10 22.62 -2.98
CA VAL A 277 -35.65 22.52 -3.29
C VAL A 277 -34.88 23.71 -2.74
N ARG A 278 -35.45 24.92 -2.80
CA ARG A 278 -34.83 26.12 -2.22
C ARG A 278 -34.73 25.99 -0.69
N ARG A 279 -35.83 25.61 -0.02
CA ARG A 279 -35.82 25.33 1.42
C ARG A 279 -34.83 24.25 1.82
N PHE A 280 -34.71 23.19 1.02
CA PHE A 280 -33.70 22.16 1.25
C PHE A 280 -32.28 22.70 1.06
N ARG A 281 -32.01 23.46 0.00
CA ARG A 281 -30.70 24.09 -0.24
C ARG A 281 -30.28 25.02 0.91
N ASP A 282 -31.23 25.78 1.45
CA ASP A 282 -30.96 26.73 2.54
C ASP A 282 -30.74 26.05 3.90
N ALA A 283 -31.31 24.85 4.10
CA ALA A 283 -31.24 24.12 5.36
C ALA A 283 -30.19 22.98 5.39
N ALA A 284 -29.86 22.40 4.23
CA ALA A 284 -28.95 21.27 4.13
C ALA A 284 -27.49 21.72 4.02
N SER A 285 -26.58 20.86 4.48
CA SER A 285 -25.16 21.05 4.21
C SER A 285 -24.87 21.05 2.70
N PRO A 286 -23.84 21.79 2.22
CA PRO A 286 -23.43 21.75 0.82
C PRO A 286 -23.15 20.34 0.30
N GLU A 287 -22.57 19.49 1.15
CA GLU A 287 -22.28 18.09 0.88
C GLU A 287 -23.55 17.26 0.74
N ALA A 288 -24.56 17.46 1.60
CA ALA A 288 -25.85 16.79 1.47
C ALA A 288 -26.61 17.25 0.22
N TYR A 289 -26.56 18.54 -0.11
CA TYR A 289 -27.19 19.07 -1.33
C TYR A 289 -26.55 18.48 -2.60
N ARG A 290 -25.22 18.43 -2.68
CA ARG A 290 -24.49 17.77 -3.78
C ARG A 290 -24.74 16.26 -3.80
N LEU A 291 -24.87 15.60 -2.65
CA LEU A 291 -25.21 14.18 -2.57
C LEU A 291 -26.62 13.93 -3.12
N ALA A 292 -27.59 14.79 -2.79
CA ALA A 292 -28.95 14.70 -3.33
C ALA A 292 -28.95 14.74 -4.87
N ALA A 293 -28.12 15.57 -5.51
CA ALA A 293 -27.96 15.60 -6.97
C ALA A 293 -27.44 14.28 -7.54
N HIS A 294 -26.46 13.66 -6.88
CA HIS A 294 -25.92 12.37 -7.30
C HIS A 294 -26.92 11.22 -7.12
N ILE A 295 -27.73 11.25 -6.06
CA ILE A 295 -28.81 10.28 -5.84
C ILE A 295 -29.92 10.52 -6.87
N ALA A 296 -30.29 11.77 -7.14
CA ALA A 296 -31.30 12.14 -8.14
C ALA A 296 -30.91 11.67 -9.55
N ALA A 297 -29.61 11.64 -9.89
CA ALA A 297 -29.11 11.13 -11.17
C ALA A 297 -29.39 9.64 -11.39
N VAL A 298 -29.47 8.85 -10.31
CA VAL A 298 -29.70 7.40 -10.37
C VAL A 298 -31.07 6.98 -9.84
N ALA A 299 -31.88 7.92 -9.34
CA ALA A 299 -33.22 7.65 -8.83
C ALA A 299 -34.17 7.19 -9.97
N PRO A 300 -35.08 6.25 -9.71
CA PRO A 300 -35.49 5.72 -8.40
C PRO A 300 -34.47 4.75 -7.76
N VAL A 301 -34.29 4.84 -6.43
CA VAL A 301 -33.26 4.09 -5.68
C VAL A 301 -33.77 3.51 -4.35
N SER A 302 -33.17 2.41 -3.90
CA SER A 302 -33.33 1.88 -2.52
C SER A 302 -32.21 2.36 -1.60
N VAL A 303 -32.36 2.16 -0.29
CA VAL A 303 -31.35 2.56 0.71
C VAL A 303 -29.96 1.98 0.41
N PRO A 304 -29.79 0.68 0.07
CA PRO A 304 -28.47 0.15 -0.31
C PRO A 304 -27.85 0.86 -1.53
N VAL A 305 -28.67 1.25 -2.52
CA VAL A 305 -28.18 2.00 -3.69
C VAL A 305 -27.80 3.42 -3.30
N MET A 306 -28.57 4.08 -2.43
CA MET A 306 -28.19 5.40 -1.89
C MET A 306 -26.84 5.33 -1.17
N ARG A 307 -26.58 4.25 -0.41
CA ARG A 307 -25.29 4.02 0.26
C ARG A 307 -24.15 3.77 -0.74
N LEU A 308 -24.46 3.14 -1.86
CA LEU A 308 -23.51 2.95 -2.95
C LEU A 308 -23.20 4.26 -3.67
N VAL A 309 -24.18 5.15 -3.86
CA VAL A 309 -23.96 6.53 -4.33
C VAL A 309 -23.11 7.31 -3.33
N GLN A 310 -23.46 7.22 -2.05
CA GLN A 310 -22.76 7.85 -0.93
C GLN A 310 -21.28 7.43 -0.86
N SER A 311 -20.94 6.18 -1.16
CA SER A 311 -19.54 5.73 -1.21
C SER A 311 -18.83 6.01 -2.55
N ALA A 312 -19.59 6.36 -3.59
CA ALA A 312 -19.06 6.62 -4.94
C ALA A 312 -18.72 8.10 -5.18
N VAL A 313 -19.26 9.02 -4.39
CA VAL A 313 -18.99 10.45 -4.54
C VAL A 313 -17.53 10.79 -4.20
N PRO A 314 -16.92 11.80 -4.84
CA PRO A 314 -15.49 12.11 -4.69
C PRO A 314 -15.10 12.77 -3.36
N TRP A 315 -16.06 13.06 -2.47
CA TRP A 315 -15.84 13.65 -1.15
C TRP A 315 -16.31 12.69 -0.04
N SER A 316 -15.95 12.98 1.21
CA SER A 316 -16.36 12.15 2.35
C SER A 316 -17.82 12.41 2.74
N ALA A 317 -18.74 11.59 2.22
CA ALA A 317 -20.15 11.63 2.59
C ALA A 317 -20.48 10.59 3.68
N ASP A 318 -20.71 11.04 4.92
CA ASP A 318 -21.19 10.19 6.02
C ASP A 318 -22.72 9.93 5.97
N THR A 319 -23.21 9.02 6.84
CA THR A 319 -24.65 8.68 6.91
C THR A 319 -25.50 9.88 7.34
N ALA A 320 -24.91 10.90 7.97
CA ALA A 320 -25.64 12.10 8.36
C ALA A 320 -25.98 12.97 7.14
N HIS A 321 -25.10 13.09 6.14
CA HIS A 321 -25.44 13.75 4.87
C HIS A 321 -26.58 13.00 4.15
N LEU A 322 -26.54 11.67 4.13
CA LEU A 322 -27.63 10.87 3.55
C LEU A 322 -28.95 11.05 4.33
N ALA A 323 -28.86 11.16 5.66
CA ALA A 323 -30.01 11.48 6.51
C ALA A 323 -30.55 12.88 6.21
N GLU A 324 -29.71 13.89 6.02
CA GLU A 324 -30.16 15.23 5.60
C GLU A 324 -30.96 15.18 4.29
N VAL A 325 -30.50 14.43 3.28
CA VAL A 325 -31.26 14.25 2.02
C VAL A 325 -32.61 13.59 2.27
N PHE A 326 -32.64 12.51 3.05
CA PHE A 326 -33.85 11.75 3.32
C PHE A 326 -34.86 12.52 4.19
N LEU A 327 -34.37 13.30 5.15
CA LEU A 327 -35.17 14.12 6.06
C LEU A 327 -35.55 15.49 5.47
N GLY A 328 -34.85 15.92 4.42
CA GLY A 328 -35.11 17.14 3.68
C GLY A 328 -36.45 17.15 2.93
N GLY A 329 -37.14 16.01 2.89
CA GLY A 329 -38.51 15.92 2.37
C GLY A 329 -38.62 15.93 0.85
N LEU A 330 -37.49 15.85 0.14
CA LEU A 330 -37.45 15.82 -1.32
C LEU A 330 -37.70 14.43 -1.91
N MET A 331 -37.59 13.38 -1.08
CA MET A 331 -37.74 11.99 -1.50
C MET A 331 -39.06 11.42 -1.02
N GLN A 332 -39.77 10.71 -1.91
CA GLN A 332 -41.02 10.02 -1.60
C GLN A 332 -40.87 8.52 -1.88
N PRO A 333 -41.51 7.66 -1.07
CA PRO A 333 -41.57 6.23 -1.37
C PRO A 333 -42.42 6.03 -2.63
N VAL A 334 -41.91 5.24 -3.56
CA VAL A 334 -42.61 4.85 -4.79
C VAL A 334 -42.87 3.36 -4.79
N GLU A 335 -43.92 2.93 -5.50
CA GLU A 335 -44.22 1.51 -5.63
C GLU A 335 -43.06 0.81 -6.34
N ALA A 336 -42.61 -0.31 -5.77
CA ALA A 336 -41.54 -1.04 -6.38
C ALA A 336 -42.04 -1.75 -7.64
N PRO A 337 -41.23 -1.82 -8.71
CA PRO A 337 -41.69 -2.33 -9.99
C PRO A 337 -42.00 -3.84 -9.94
N VAL A 338 -41.64 -4.57 -8.88
CA VAL A 338 -41.85 -6.03 -8.74
C VAL A 338 -43.09 -6.36 -7.90
N ALA A 339 -43.81 -7.42 -8.30
CA ALA A 339 -44.92 -7.95 -7.52
C ALA A 339 -44.40 -8.75 -6.30
N GLY A 340 -44.87 -8.40 -5.10
CA GLY A 340 -44.60 -9.12 -3.84
C GLY A 340 -44.11 -8.21 -2.70
N PRO A 341 -44.23 -8.65 -1.44
CA PRO A 341 -43.77 -7.86 -0.29
C PRO A 341 -42.24 -7.81 -0.26
N LEU A 342 -41.68 -6.65 -0.58
CA LEU A 342 -40.25 -6.39 -0.42
C LEU A 342 -39.89 -6.27 1.07
N ARG A 343 -38.68 -6.73 1.44
CA ARG A 343 -38.09 -6.38 2.74
C ARG A 343 -38.00 -4.85 2.83
N ASP A 344 -38.29 -4.26 3.99
CA ASP A 344 -38.41 -2.80 4.12
C ASP A 344 -37.17 -1.99 3.70
N GLN A 345 -35.97 -2.55 3.84
CA GLN A 345 -34.72 -1.93 3.35
C GLN A 345 -34.62 -1.82 1.81
N HIS A 346 -35.50 -2.52 1.08
CA HIS A 346 -35.57 -2.51 -0.39
C HIS A 346 -36.73 -1.65 -0.91
N ARG A 347 -37.41 -0.90 -0.02
CA ARG A 347 -38.35 0.14 -0.48
C ARG A 347 -37.62 1.11 -1.40
N ILE A 348 -38.31 1.50 -2.46
CA ILE A 348 -37.78 2.37 -3.49
C ILE A 348 -38.26 3.78 -3.23
N PHE A 349 -37.36 4.73 -3.45
CA PHE A 349 -37.60 6.15 -3.27
C PHE A 349 -37.22 6.88 -4.56
N ASP A 350 -38.01 7.90 -4.90
CA ASP A 350 -37.70 8.82 -5.99
C ASP A 350 -37.92 10.27 -5.54
N PHE A 351 -37.39 11.20 -6.32
CA PHE A 351 -37.62 12.64 -6.18
C PHE A 351 -38.80 13.06 -7.04
N ALA A 352 -39.57 14.05 -6.60
CA ALA A 352 -40.53 14.72 -7.48
C ALA A 352 -39.83 15.29 -8.73
N GLU A 353 -40.47 15.23 -9.90
CA GLU A 353 -39.81 15.52 -11.19
C GLU A 353 -39.22 16.96 -11.25
N GLY A 354 -39.90 17.93 -10.64
CA GLY A 354 -39.40 19.30 -10.51
C GLY A 354 -38.16 19.41 -9.60
N ALA A 355 -38.15 18.66 -8.49
CA ALA A 355 -37.00 18.62 -7.59
C ALA A 355 -35.79 17.93 -8.20
N LYS A 356 -36.02 16.85 -8.95
CA LYS A 356 -35.00 16.08 -9.67
C LYS A 356 -34.28 16.96 -10.70
N SER A 357 -35.04 17.73 -11.48
CA SER A 357 -34.47 18.63 -12.49
C SER A 357 -33.57 19.70 -11.87
N ALA A 358 -34.04 20.36 -10.79
CA ALA A 358 -33.27 21.39 -10.10
C ALA A 358 -32.00 20.84 -9.41
N LEU A 359 -32.06 19.64 -8.84
CA LEU A 359 -30.90 18.98 -8.23
C LEU A 359 -29.84 18.58 -9.26
N LEU A 360 -30.25 18.11 -10.44
CA LEU A 360 -29.31 17.75 -11.50
C LEU A 360 -28.56 18.95 -12.08
N ASP A 361 -29.13 20.15 -11.97
CA ASP A 361 -28.49 21.40 -12.41
C ASP A 361 -27.48 21.94 -11.37
N ALA A 362 -27.49 21.40 -10.14
CA ALA A 362 -26.59 21.81 -9.07
C ALA A 362 -25.16 21.26 -9.20
N VAL A 363 -24.94 20.23 -10.03
CA VAL A 363 -23.64 19.54 -10.18
C VAL A 363 -23.30 19.39 -11.66
N SER A 364 -22.01 19.51 -11.99
CA SER A 364 -21.55 19.37 -13.37
C SER A 364 -21.84 17.98 -13.94
N THR A 365 -22.28 17.92 -15.20
CA THR A 365 -22.57 16.65 -15.90
C THR A 365 -21.38 15.68 -15.93
N PRO A 366 -20.11 16.12 -16.12
CA PRO A 366 -18.95 15.22 -16.07
C PRO A 366 -18.75 14.57 -14.70
N GLU A 367 -19.11 15.25 -13.61
CA GLU A 367 -19.07 14.70 -12.26
C GLU A 367 -20.15 13.64 -12.07
N LEU A 368 -21.40 13.94 -12.45
CA LEU A 368 -22.50 12.96 -12.40
C LEU A 368 -22.21 11.70 -13.23
N LEU A 369 -21.65 11.86 -14.44
CA LEU A 369 -21.24 10.75 -15.31
C LEU A 369 -20.07 9.93 -14.74
N ARG A 370 -19.14 10.57 -14.01
CA ARG A 370 -18.05 9.85 -13.33
C ARG A 370 -18.60 8.99 -12.20
N THR A 371 -19.47 9.55 -11.36
CA THR A 371 -20.11 8.83 -10.26
C THR A 371 -21.01 7.70 -10.78
N GLY A 372 -21.81 7.96 -11.82
CA GLY A 372 -22.63 6.93 -12.47
C GLY A 372 -21.82 5.76 -13.03
N ARG A 373 -20.69 6.04 -13.70
CA ARG A 373 -19.78 4.98 -14.20
C ARG A 373 -19.09 4.21 -13.06
N HIS A 374 -18.74 4.88 -11.97
CA HIS A 374 -18.16 4.23 -10.80
C HIS A 374 -19.16 3.26 -10.16
N ILE A 375 -20.42 3.70 -9.99
CA ILE A 375 -21.54 2.90 -9.49
C ILE A 375 -21.78 1.69 -10.39
N GLY A 376 -21.85 1.89 -11.71
CA GLY A 376 -22.02 0.81 -12.70
C GLY A 376 -20.96 -0.27 -12.56
N ARG A 377 -19.67 0.11 -12.56
CA ARG A 377 -18.55 -0.84 -12.38
C ARG A 377 -18.60 -1.56 -11.03
N ARG A 378 -18.98 -0.86 -9.96
CA ARG A 378 -19.06 -1.46 -8.61
C ARG A 378 -20.18 -2.49 -8.54
N LEU A 379 -21.31 -2.24 -9.20
CA LEU A 379 -22.39 -3.21 -9.33
C LEU A 379 -21.95 -4.39 -10.21
N GLU A 380 -21.28 -4.17 -11.35
CA GLU A 380 -20.76 -5.27 -12.18
C GLU A 380 -19.82 -6.21 -11.40
N GLN A 381 -18.94 -5.67 -10.55
CA GLN A 381 -18.04 -6.47 -9.69
C GLN A 381 -18.76 -7.31 -8.62
N LEU A 382 -19.97 -6.90 -8.24
CA LEU A 382 -20.75 -7.55 -7.19
C LEU A 382 -21.80 -8.53 -7.76
N ALA A 383 -22.03 -8.52 -9.07
CA ALA A 383 -22.93 -9.45 -9.75
C ALA A 383 -22.40 -10.89 -9.66
N GLY A 384 -23.26 -11.83 -9.23
CA GLY A 384 -22.94 -13.27 -9.22
C GLY A 384 -22.31 -13.85 -7.94
N ARG A 385 -22.12 -13.08 -6.85
CA ARG A 385 -21.39 -13.56 -5.65
C ARG A 385 -22.16 -13.64 -4.31
N SER A 386 -23.46 -13.32 -4.18
CA SER A 386 -24.15 -13.53 -2.87
C SER A 386 -25.69 -13.31 -2.86
N PRO A 387 -26.49 -14.00 -2.02
CA PRO A 387 -27.94 -14.19 -2.24
C PRO A 387 -28.93 -13.41 -1.33
N ASP A 388 -28.88 -12.07 -1.15
CA ASP A 388 -29.95 -11.38 -0.36
C ASP A 388 -30.33 -9.93 -0.79
N PHE A 389 -30.50 -9.64 -2.08
CA PHE A 389 -31.04 -8.32 -2.50
C PHE A 389 -31.47 -8.27 -3.96
N PRO A 390 -32.67 -7.87 -4.37
CA PRO A 390 -32.90 -7.50 -5.76
C PRO A 390 -32.62 -6.00 -5.97
N ALA A 391 -31.41 -5.62 -6.39
CA ALA A 391 -31.27 -4.56 -7.39
C ALA A 391 -31.02 -5.29 -8.68
N TRP A 392 -31.97 -5.15 -9.58
CA TRP A 392 -31.97 -5.85 -10.83
C TRP A 392 -31.00 -5.15 -11.78
N LEU A 393 -29.77 -5.65 -11.84
CA LEU A 393 -28.90 -5.40 -12.99
C LEU A 393 -29.43 -6.27 -14.13
N ALA A 394 -29.68 -5.70 -15.30
CA ALA A 394 -29.99 -6.50 -16.48
C ALA A 394 -28.80 -7.41 -16.76
N HIS A 395 -29.00 -8.72 -16.64
CA HIS A 395 -27.97 -9.75 -16.82
C HIS A 395 -28.56 -10.88 -17.67
N PRO A 396 -27.94 -11.29 -18.78
CA PRO A 396 -28.55 -12.25 -19.71
C PRO A 396 -28.80 -13.64 -19.10
N ASP A 397 -27.99 -14.04 -18.10
CA ASP A 397 -28.16 -15.32 -17.39
C ASP A 397 -28.93 -15.21 -16.05
N GLY A 398 -29.62 -14.10 -15.78
CA GLY A 398 -30.38 -13.92 -14.54
C GLY A 398 -31.64 -14.80 -14.47
N MET A 399 -31.92 -15.39 -13.31
CA MET A 399 -33.09 -16.27 -13.15
C MET A 399 -34.41 -15.52 -12.89
N ASP A 400 -34.33 -14.22 -12.60
CA ASP A 400 -35.49 -13.38 -12.27
C ASP A 400 -35.79 -12.35 -13.38
N ARG A 401 -37.02 -11.82 -13.43
CA ARG A 401 -37.49 -10.95 -14.52
C ARG A 401 -37.60 -9.48 -14.08
N LEU A 402 -36.98 -8.57 -14.85
CA LEU A 402 -37.19 -7.13 -14.73
C LEU A 402 -38.62 -6.74 -15.16
N PRO A 403 -39.36 -5.98 -14.34
CA PRO A 403 -40.68 -5.48 -14.70
C PRO A 403 -40.64 -4.37 -15.76
N THR A 404 -41.72 -4.28 -16.53
CA THR A 404 -41.98 -3.26 -17.55
C THR A 404 -41.85 -1.85 -16.98
N GLY A 405 -40.75 -1.16 -17.32
CA GLY A 405 -40.45 0.21 -16.86
C GLY A 405 -39.14 0.35 -16.09
N SER A 406 -38.52 -0.76 -15.69
CA SER A 406 -37.23 -0.77 -14.97
C SER A 406 -36.08 -0.41 -15.93
N ARG A 407 -35.39 0.71 -15.67
CA ARG A 407 -34.32 1.22 -16.54
C ARG A 407 -32.96 0.81 -15.97
N ALA A 408 -32.12 0.13 -16.76
CA ALA A 408 -30.75 -0.20 -16.37
C ALA A 408 -29.93 1.07 -16.06
N PHE A 409 -28.93 1.01 -15.17
CA PHE A 409 -28.07 2.16 -14.81
C PHE A 409 -27.37 2.80 -16.03
N THR A 410 -27.19 2.07 -17.13
CA THR A 410 -26.72 2.58 -18.43
C THR A 410 -27.70 3.58 -19.10
N SER A 411 -28.92 3.71 -18.57
CA SER A 411 -29.89 4.75 -18.97
C SER A 411 -29.62 6.12 -18.36
N VAL A 412 -28.83 6.19 -17.27
CA VAL A 412 -28.41 7.45 -16.65
C VAL A 412 -27.50 8.22 -17.61
N GLU A 413 -26.59 7.51 -18.29
CA GLU A 413 -25.79 8.08 -19.37
C GLU A 413 -26.69 8.57 -20.52
N ARG A 414 -27.68 7.78 -20.95
CA ARG A 414 -28.63 8.22 -22.00
C ARG A 414 -29.45 9.46 -21.62
N ARG A 415 -29.92 9.57 -20.37
CA ARG A 415 -30.71 10.72 -19.89
C ARG A 415 -29.85 11.98 -19.74
N LEU A 416 -28.62 11.83 -19.23
CA LEU A 416 -27.63 12.92 -19.16
C LEU A 416 -27.16 13.35 -20.55
N MET A 417 -27.02 12.42 -21.51
CA MET A 417 -26.64 12.71 -22.89
C MET A 417 -27.77 13.35 -23.72
N ALA A 418 -29.02 12.91 -23.54
CA ALA A 418 -30.18 13.54 -24.18
C ALA A 418 -30.36 15.01 -23.73
N ARG A 419 -30.00 15.34 -22.49
CA ARG A 419 -30.05 16.70 -21.93
C ARG A 419 -28.95 17.62 -22.49
N LEU A 420 -27.88 17.07 -23.05
CA LEU A 420 -26.77 17.80 -23.68
C LEU A 420 -26.99 18.08 -25.18
N GLY A 421 -28.19 17.83 -25.71
CA GLY A 421 -28.48 18.05 -27.13
C GLY A 421 -27.79 17.07 -28.07
N ALA A 422 -27.19 15.99 -27.55
CA ALA A 422 -26.62 14.93 -28.37
C ALA A 422 -27.75 14.08 -28.97
N SER A 423 -28.17 14.42 -30.19
CA SER A 423 -28.94 13.50 -31.02
C SER A 423 -28.06 12.28 -31.29
N VAL A 424 -28.33 11.18 -30.61
CA VAL A 424 -27.79 9.89 -31.02
C VAL A 424 -28.51 9.52 -32.30
N GLN A 425 -27.96 9.94 -33.45
CA GLN A 425 -28.22 9.22 -34.68
C GLN A 425 -27.71 7.80 -34.44
N VAL A 426 -28.67 6.88 -34.41
CA VAL A 426 -28.40 5.45 -34.49
C VAL A 426 -27.65 5.24 -35.78
N ALA A 427 -26.31 5.16 -35.70
CA ALA A 427 -25.57 4.40 -36.69
C ALA A 427 -26.14 2.98 -36.64
N PRO A 428 -26.43 2.32 -37.78
CA PRO A 428 -26.91 0.96 -37.77
C PRO A 428 -25.94 0.15 -36.93
N SER A 429 -26.42 -0.40 -35.83
CA SER A 429 -25.68 -1.38 -35.07
C SER A 429 -25.49 -2.56 -36.00
N ASP A 430 -24.25 -2.79 -36.45
CA ASP A 430 -23.83 -4.12 -36.88
C ASP A 430 -24.13 -5.05 -35.69
N GLU A 431 -25.11 -5.94 -35.84
CA GLU A 431 -25.72 -6.77 -34.80
C GLU A 431 -24.78 -7.86 -34.21
N ASP A 432 -23.46 -7.78 -34.40
CA ASP A 432 -22.52 -8.86 -34.07
C ASP A 432 -21.71 -8.67 -32.76
N ASP A 433 -21.85 -7.57 -32.02
CA ASP A 433 -20.96 -7.24 -30.87
C ASP A 433 -21.51 -7.67 -29.47
N THR A 434 -22.40 -8.67 -29.43
CA THR A 434 -23.04 -9.19 -28.19
C THR A 434 -22.46 -10.50 -27.64
N GLU A 435 -21.13 -10.71 -27.70
CA GLU A 435 -20.49 -11.85 -27.03
C GLU A 435 -19.77 -11.45 -25.72
N PHE A 436 -20.02 -12.22 -24.66
CA PHE A 436 -19.47 -12.04 -23.32
C PHE A 436 -17.94 -12.18 -23.30
N ALA A 437 -17.25 -11.28 -22.58
CA ALA A 437 -15.85 -11.48 -22.23
C ALA A 437 -15.73 -12.66 -21.25
N GLY A 438 -14.76 -13.54 -21.46
CA GLY A 438 -14.46 -14.62 -20.51
C GLY A 438 -13.95 -14.09 -19.15
N PRO A 439 -13.80 -14.95 -18.14
CA PRO A 439 -13.35 -14.57 -16.78
C PRO A 439 -12.00 -13.85 -16.75
N ASP A 440 -11.17 -13.99 -17.80
CA ASP A 440 -9.87 -13.35 -17.93
C ASP A 440 -9.90 -11.97 -18.62
N GLY A 441 -11.08 -11.43 -18.91
CA GLY A 441 -11.27 -10.10 -19.52
C GLY A 441 -11.05 -10.03 -21.04
N TRP A 442 -10.72 -11.15 -21.69
CA TRP A 442 -10.56 -11.28 -23.14
C TRP A 442 -11.86 -11.74 -23.81
N ARG A 443 -12.16 -11.20 -24.99
CA ARG A 443 -13.29 -11.58 -25.85
C ARG A 443 -12.83 -12.48 -27.01
N PRO A 444 -13.72 -13.31 -27.59
CA PRO A 444 -13.43 -14.03 -28.83
C PRO A 444 -13.11 -13.06 -30.00
N LEU A 445 -12.33 -13.53 -30.97
CA LEU A 445 -12.09 -12.79 -32.21
C LEU A 445 -13.36 -12.73 -33.07
N THR A 446 -13.65 -11.56 -33.65
CA THR A 446 -14.74 -11.36 -34.60
C THR A 446 -14.32 -11.71 -36.03
N ALA A 447 -15.29 -11.82 -36.95
CA ALA A 447 -15.02 -12.05 -38.37
C ALA A 447 -14.17 -10.94 -39.03
N ARG A 448 -14.15 -9.73 -38.46
CA ARG A 448 -13.37 -8.59 -38.95
C ARG A 448 -11.94 -8.53 -38.37
N ASP A 449 -11.63 -9.35 -37.37
CA ASP A 449 -10.30 -9.36 -36.75
C ASP A 449 -9.31 -10.24 -37.54
N PRO A 450 -8.03 -9.82 -37.66
CA PRO A 450 -7.02 -10.66 -38.28
C PRO A 450 -6.83 -11.95 -37.47
N ARG A 451 -6.68 -13.08 -38.17
CA ARG A 451 -6.36 -14.37 -37.53
C ARG A 451 -4.87 -14.50 -37.21
N ARG A 452 -4.04 -13.80 -37.96
CA ARG A 452 -2.59 -13.71 -37.75
C ARG A 452 -2.14 -12.27 -37.86
N LEU A 453 -1.15 -11.92 -37.05
CA LEU A 453 -0.53 -10.60 -37.04
C LEU A 453 0.97 -10.80 -36.81
N GLY A 454 1.78 -10.52 -37.83
CA GLY A 454 3.18 -10.93 -37.85
C GLY A 454 3.33 -12.45 -37.60
N PRO A 455 4.24 -12.89 -36.72
CA PRO A 455 4.44 -14.30 -36.40
C PRO A 455 3.39 -14.87 -35.41
N TYR A 456 2.41 -14.08 -34.97
CA TYR A 456 1.48 -14.46 -33.91
C TYR A 456 0.12 -14.88 -34.47
N THR A 457 -0.42 -15.98 -33.93
CA THR A 457 -1.79 -16.42 -34.18
C THR A 457 -2.70 -15.88 -33.09
N LEU A 458 -3.68 -15.07 -33.48
CA LEU A 458 -4.57 -14.37 -32.55
C LEU A 458 -5.70 -15.30 -32.09
N HIS A 459 -6.09 -15.19 -30.83
CA HIS A 459 -7.16 -16.01 -30.24
C HIS A 459 -8.03 -15.27 -29.20
N GLY A 460 -7.70 -14.03 -28.84
CA GLY A 460 -8.54 -13.17 -27.99
C GLY A 460 -8.41 -11.70 -28.36
N ARG A 461 -9.41 -10.88 -28.02
CA ARG A 461 -9.42 -9.41 -28.24
C ARG A 461 -9.89 -8.64 -27.00
N GLN A 462 -9.36 -7.44 -26.82
CA GLN A 462 -9.80 -6.45 -25.85
C GLN A 462 -9.91 -5.08 -26.52
N PRO A 463 -11.13 -4.52 -26.69
CA PRO A 463 -11.32 -3.25 -27.37
C PRO A 463 -10.97 -2.06 -26.46
N GLY A 464 -10.12 -1.16 -26.93
CA GLY A 464 -9.85 0.16 -26.32
C GLY A 464 -10.32 1.31 -27.22
N ALA A 465 -10.40 2.53 -26.68
CA ALA A 465 -11.00 3.69 -27.38
C ALA A 465 -10.25 4.13 -28.66
N ARG A 466 -8.93 3.93 -28.74
CA ARG A 466 -8.07 4.33 -29.87
C ARG A 466 -7.15 3.22 -30.41
N SER A 467 -6.98 2.13 -29.66
CA SER A 467 -6.18 0.97 -30.03
C SER A 467 -6.92 -0.31 -29.65
N LEU A 468 -6.73 -1.38 -30.41
CA LEU A 468 -7.17 -2.74 -30.08
C LEU A 468 -5.98 -3.50 -29.48
N VAL A 469 -6.24 -4.34 -28.48
CA VAL A 469 -5.24 -5.30 -27.99
C VAL A 469 -5.75 -6.70 -28.33
N TYR A 470 -4.92 -7.51 -28.97
CA TYR A 470 -5.17 -8.92 -29.24
C TYR A 470 -4.29 -9.79 -28.36
N LEU A 471 -4.80 -10.95 -27.98
CA LEU A 471 -4.01 -12.01 -27.37
C LEU A 471 -3.57 -12.97 -28.48
N GLY A 472 -2.27 -13.19 -28.59
CA GLY A 472 -1.68 -14.01 -29.65
C GLY A 472 -0.64 -15.00 -29.13
N ARG A 473 -0.46 -16.10 -29.86
CA ARG A 473 0.59 -17.10 -29.61
C ARG A 473 1.62 -17.09 -30.72
N ASP A 474 2.89 -17.10 -30.36
CA ASP A 474 3.97 -17.29 -31.33
C ASP A 474 4.04 -18.76 -31.81
N ARG A 475 4.96 -19.05 -32.73
CA ARG A 475 5.21 -20.41 -33.26
C ARG A 475 5.69 -21.42 -32.21
N HIS A 476 6.12 -20.96 -31.04
CA HIS A 476 6.61 -21.77 -29.93
C HIS A 476 5.55 -21.94 -28.82
N GLY A 477 4.35 -21.36 -28.99
CA GLY A 477 3.25 -21.44 -28.03
C GLY A 477 3.28 -20.37 -26.94
N ASN A 478 4.21 -19.41 -26.97
CA ASN A 478 4.29 -18.34 -25.98
C ASN A 478 3.22 -17.29 -26.23
N GLU A 479 2.57 -16.82 -25.17
CA GLU A 479 1.52 -15.80 -25.24
C GLU A 479 2.08 -14.38 -25.23
N ALA A 480 1.49 -13.52 -26.06
CA ALA A 480 1.83 -12.11 -26.18
C ALA A 480 0.55 -11.26 -26.27
N ALA A 481 0.62 -10.03 -25.74
CA ALA A 481 -0.38 -8.99 -25.95
C ALA A 481 0.05 -8.12 -27.15
N LEU A 482 -0.74 -8.12 -28.21
CA LEU A 482 -0.49 -7.39 -29.45
C LEU A 482 -1.35 -6.15 -29.53
N ARG A 483 -0.75 -4.97 -29.47
CA ARG A 483 -1.47 -3.71 -29.61
C ARG A 483 -1.45 -3.24 -31.06
N VAL A 484 -2.62 -2.93 -31.59
CA VAL A 484 -2.87 -2.55 -32.98
C VAL A 484 -3.65 -1.24 -33.04
N ILE A 485 -3.35 -0.38 -34.01
CA ILE A 485 -4.12 0.84 -34.26
C ILE A 485 -5.37 0.51 -35.08
N ARG A 486 -6.53 1.06 -34.70
CA ARG A 486 -7.79 0.84 -35.43
C ARG A 486 -7.71 1.40 -36.85
N PRO A 487 -8.28 0.72 -37.86
CA PRO A 487 -8.47 1.29 -39.20
C PRO A 487 -9.22 2.62 -39.13
N GLY A 488 -8.72 3.65 -39.80
CA GLY A 488 -9.30 5.01 -39.79
C GLY A 488 -8.86 5.90 -38.61
N ALA A 489 -7.96 5.45 -37.73
CA ALA A 489 -7.35 6.32 -36.73
C ALA A 489 -6.39 7.35 -37.38
N PRO A 490 -6.21 8.55 -36.79
CA PRO A 490 -5.31 9.57 -37.33
C PRO A 490 -3.87 9.08 -37.47
N ASP A 491 -3.10 9.59 -38.44
CA ASP A 491 -1.67 9.25 -38.66
C ASP A 491 -0.81 9.41 -37.40
N GLU A 492 -1.19 10.32 -36.51
CA GLU A 492 -0.56 10.53 -35.21
C GLU A 492 -0.54 9.25 -34.35
N ALA A 493 -1.58 8.41 -34.43
CA ALA A 493 -1.66 7.16 -33.67
C ALA A 493 -0.57 6.14 -34.09
N ARG A 494 -0.16 6.14 -35.37
CA ARG A 494 0.94 5.32 -35.87
C ARG A 494 2.28 5.81 -35.32
N ALA A 495 2.50 7.12 -35.27
CA ALA A 495 3.70 7.71 -34.70
C ALA A 495 3.84 7.40 -33.20
N LEU A 496 2.75 7.48 -32.43
CA LEU A 496 2.73 7.14 -31.00
C LEU A 496 3.03 5.65 -30.75
N LEU A 497 2.57 4.75 -31.63
CA LEU A 497 2.89 3.32 -31.53
C LEU A 497 4.38 3.05 -31.76
N ALA A 498 5.00 3.75 -32.72
CA ALA A 498 6.43 3.64 -33.00
C ALA A 498 7.29 4.17 -31.83
N THR A 499 6.90 5.31 -31.24
CA THR A 499 7.55 5.84 -30.03
C THR A 499 7.44 4.86 -28.86
N GLU A 500 6.29 4.20 -28.70
CA GLU A 500 6.13 3.18 -27.65
C GLU A 500 7.03 1.96 -27.88
N ALA A 501 7.14 1.50 -29.13
CA ALA A 501 8.04 0.39 -29.49
C ALA A 501 9.50 0.70 -29.13
N GLU A 502 9.97 1.89 -29.48
CA GLU A 502 11.34 2.32 -29.17
C GLU A 502 11.57 2.42 -27.66
N ALA A 503 10.63 3.04 -26.92
CA ALA A 503 10.73 3.17 -25.47
C ALA A 503 10.75 1.80 -24.78
N LEU A 504 9.86 0.87 -25.15
CA LEU A 504 9.83 -0.48 -24.60
C LEU A 504 11.11 -1.27 -24.95
N GLY A 505 11.65 -1.07 -26.15
CA GLY A 505 12.93 -1.66 -26.57
C GLY A 505 14.10 -1.20 -25.70
N ARG A 506 14.16 0.10 -25.36
CA ARG A 506 15.21 0.63 -24.47
C ARG A 506 15.06 0.19 -23.02
N MET A 507 13.81 0.02 -22.54
CA MET A 507 13.53 -0.45 -21.18
C MET A 507 13.74 -1.96 -21.03
N ALA A 508 13.66 -2.75 -22.11
CA ALA A 508 13.99 -4.17 -22.15
C ALA A 508 13.34 -5.01 -21.01
N GLY A 509 12.06 -4.72 -20.69
CA GLY A 509 11.33 -5.41 -19.63
C GLY A 509 11.60 -4.92 -18.19
N GLN A 510 12.51 -3.96 -18.00
CA GLN A 510 12.82 -3.40 -16.69
C GLN A 510 11.82 -2.28 -16.37
N TYR A 511 11.00 -2.46 -15.33
CA TYR A 511 9.94 -1.51 -14.96
C TYR A 511 8.96 -1.17 -16.10
N ALA A 512 8.90 -1.94 -17.18
CA ALA A 512 8.00 -1.78 -18.31
C ALA A 512 7.74 -3.14 -18.96
N PRO A 513 6.66 -3.34 -19.74
CA PRO A 513 6.44 -4.58 -20.47
C PRO A 513 7.62 -4.92 -21.40
N LEU A 514 8.03 -6.19 -21.44
CA LEU A 514 9.06 -6.63 -22.39
C LEU A 514 8.49 -6.60 -23.81
N LEU A 515 9.21 -5.95 -24.73
CA LEU A 515 8.88 -5.94 -26.15
C LEU A 515 9.32 -7.26 -26.79
N LEU A 516 8.37 -7.99 -27.38
CA LEU A 516 8.61 -9.29 -28.01
C LEU A 516 8.76 -9.18 -29.54
N GLY A 517 8.13 -8.18 -30.14
CA GLY A 517 8.20 -7.96 -31.59
C GLY A 517 7.44 -6.70 -32.02
N THR A 518 7.71 -6.24 -33.24
CA THR A 518 7.11 -5.00 -33.78
C THR A 518 6.86 -5.13 -35.27
N GLY A 519 5.75 -4.58 -35.74
CA GLY A 519 5.45 -4.32 -37.15
C GLY A 519 4.85 -2.92 -37.28
N VAL A 520 5.60 -1.90 -36.87
CA VAL A 520 5.13 -0.50 -36.85
C VAL A 520 4.95 0.10 -38.25
N HIS A 521 5.52 -0.55 -39.27
CA HIS A 521 5.37 -0.22 -40.69
C HIS A 521 4.35 -1.12 -41.43
N ASP A 522 3.78 -2.10 -40.73
CA ASP A 522 2.78 -3.00 -41.30
C ASP A 522 1.40 -2.31 -41.35
N ASP A 523 0.47 -2.87 -42.11
CA ASP A 523 -0.92 -2.44 -42.14
C ASP A 523 -1.85 -3.59 -41.71
N PRO A 524 -2.48 -3.51 -40.51
CA PRO A 524 -2.38 -2.44 -39.53
C PRO A 524 -1.09 -2.50 -38.69
N PRO A 525 -0.56 -1.35 -38.20
CA PRO A 525 0.70 -1.32 -37.47
C PRO A 525 0.53 -1.90 -36.06
N TRP A 526 1.55 -2.63 -35.59
CA TRP A 526 1.45 -3.40 -34.34
C TRP A 526 2.74 -3.49 -33.52
N ILE A 527 2.57 -3.74 -32.21
CA ILE A 527 3.64 -4.14 -31.28
C ILE A 527 3.18 -5.33 -30.45
N ALA A 528 4.06 -6.28 -30.19
CA ALA A 528 3.83 -7.43 -29.33
C ALA A 528 4.62 -7.28 -28.03
N MET A 529 3.93 -7.44 -26.89
CA MET A 529 4.50 -7.29 -25.56
C MET A 529 4.23 -8.53 -24.73
N GLN A 530 5.11 -8.79 -23.76
CA GLN A 530 4.91 -9.85 -22.79
C GLN A 530 3.63 -9.60 -21.99
N LEU A 531 2.78 -10.63 -21.89
CA LEU A 531 1.59 -10.57 -21.05
C LEU A 531 2.02 -10.70 -19.58
N TYR A 532 1.65 -9.72 -18.76
CA TYR A 532 1.94 -9.76 -17.33
C TYR A 532 0.79 -10.44 -16.57
N ARG A 533 1.05 -11.60 -15.95
CA ARG A 533 0.13 -12.28 -15.03
C ARG A 533 0.71 -12.20 -13.60
N PRO A 534 0.01 -11.61 -12.62
CA PRO A 534 0.51 -11.55 -11.25
C PRO A 534 0.65 -12.97 -10.67
N SER A 535 1.82 -13.29 -10.12
CA SER A 535 2.09 -14.58 -9.48
C SER A 535 1.31 -14.67 -8.16
N GLY A 536 0.50 -15.72 -7.97
CA GLY A 536 -0.15 -16.05 -6.69
C GLY A 536 -1.57 -15.52 -6.47
N GLN A 537 -2.26 -15.04 -7.52
CA GLN A 537 -3.71 -14.80 -7.47
C GLN A 537 -4.38 -15.58 -8.61
N ASP A 538 -5.26 -16.52 -8.26
CA ASP A 538 -6.09 -17.31 -9.19
C ASP A 538 -7.16 -16.46 -9.94
N GLU A 539 -7.14 -15.13 -9.82
CA GLU A 539 -8.06 -14.23 -10.53
C GLU A 539 -7.33 -13.55 -11.73
N GLY A 540 -7.68 -13.97 -12.95
CA GLY A 540 -7.07 -13.55 -14.22
C GLY A 540 -7.30 -12.09 -14.65
N GLY A 541 -6.80 -11.12 -13.88
CA GLY A 541 -6.91 -9.68 -14.18
C GLY A 541 -5.57 -8.95 -14.41
N PRO A 542 -5.58 -7.77 -15.07
CA PRO A 542 -4.38 -6.95 -15.24
C PRO A 542 -3.91 -6.37 -13.88
N PRO A 543 -2.60 -6.12 -13.71
CA PRO A 543 -2.05 -5.61 -12.46
C PRO A 543 -2.70 -4.26 -12.06
N PRO A 544 -3.02 -4.04 -10.78
CA PRO A 544 -3.71 -2.84 -10.31
C PRO A 544 -2.89 -1.57 -10.56
N GLN A 545 -3.54 -0.45 -10.89
CA GLN A 545 -2.85 0.83 -11.05
C GLN A 545 -2.47 1.44 -9.68
N LEU A 546 -1.36 2.15 -9.60
CA LEU A 546 -0.96 2.87 -8.40
C LEU A 546 -2.05 3.87 -7.96
N SER A 547 -2.78 4.45 -8.93
CA SER A 547 -3.92 5.32 -8.66
C SER A 547 -5.04 4.63 -7.88
N SER A 548 -5.31 3.34 -8.09
CA SER A 548 -6.34 2.62 -7.34
C SER A 548 -5.89 2.31 -5.91
N ILE A 549 -4.59 2.12 -5.73
CA ILE A 549 -3.95 1.88 -4.42
C ILE A 549 -3.85 3.17 -3.60
N LEU A 550 -3.65 4.31 -4.27
CA LEU A 550 -3.62 5.64 -3.65
C LEU A 550 -5.02 6.24 -3.37
N ARG A 551 -6.11 5.53 -3.70
CA ARG A 551 -7.47 6.01 -3.37
C ARG A 551 -7.75 5.94 -1.87
N PRO A 552 -8.59 6.84 -1.34
CA PRO A 552 -8.99 6.82 0.07
C PRO A 552 -9.75 5.54 0.45
N ASP A 553 -10.55 5.00 -0.48
CA ASP A 553 -11.43 3.86 -0.23
C ASP A 553 -10.94 2.60 -0.97
N ALA A 554 -10.10 1.80 -0.30
CA ALA A 554 -10.01 0.35 -0.48
C ALA A 554 -8.97 -0.22 0.50
N ALA A 555 -9.09 -1.51 0.79
CA ALA A 555 -8.21 -2.34 1.59
C ALA A 555 -6.79 -2.49 1.00
N SER A 556 -6.11 -1.37 0.82
CA SER A 556 -4.72 -1.28 0.37
C SER A 556 -3.83 -1.29 1.62
N HIS A 557 -3.19 -2.43 1.90
CA HIS A 557 -2.21 -2.60 3.00
C HIS A 557 -1.06 -1.56 2.91
N LEU A 558 -0.84 -1.01 1.72
CA LEU A 558 0.16 -0.01 1.35
C LEU A 558 0.09 1.34 2.07
N ARG A 559 -1.10 1.82 2.44
CA ARG A 559 -1.26 3.15 3.09
C ARG A 559 -1.19 3.10 4.62
N ARG A 560 -0.88 1.94 5.18
CA ARG A 560 -0.66 1.72 6.63
C ARG A 560 0.72 1.18 6.94
N ASP A 561 1.46 0.78 5.90
CA ASP A 561 2.78 0.21 5.99
C ASP A 561 3.79 1.24 5.49
N THR A 562 4.37 1.98 6.43
CA THR A 562 5.42 2.98 6.18
C THR A 562 6.55 2.39 5.34
N LEU A 563 6.91 1.13 5.58
CA LEU A 563 8.04 0.47 4.90
C LEU A 563 7.69 0.09 3.46
N LEU A 564 6.46 -0.36 3.22
CA LEU A 564 5.96 -0.63 1.87
C LEU A 564 5.78 0.66 1.05
N SER A 565 5.39 1.77 1.68
CA SER A 565 5.35 3.10 1.03
C SER A 565 6.74 3.57 0.60
N ILE A 566 7.77 3.33 1.43
CA ILE A 566 9.17 3.64 1.14
C ILE A 566 9.67 2.75 0.00
N ALA A 567 9.35 1.45 0.03
CA ALA A 567 9.74 0.52 -1.04
C ALA A 567 9.14 0.91 -2.40
N TYR A 568 7.89 1.34 -2.45
CA TYR A 568 7.28 1.80 -3.71
C TYR A 568 7.83 3.14 -4.16
N GLY A 569 8.11 4.06 -3.22
CA GLY A 569 8.79 5.32 -3.54
C GLY A 569 10.16 5.08 -4.16
N TRP A 570 10.91 4.12 -3.61
CA TRP A 570 12.19 3.67 -4.14
C TRP A 570 12.07 3.06 -5.55
N HIS A 571 11.16 2.11 -5.77
CA HIS A 571 10.94 1.51 -7.09
C HIS A 571 10.50 2.53 -8.14
N LEU A 572 9.65 3.49 -7.77
CA LEU A 572 9.17 4.52 -8.69
C LEU A 572 10.28 5.47 -9.10
N ALA A 573 11.03 6.00 -8.13
CA ALA A 573 12.16 6.88 -8.41
C ALA A 573 13.23 6.18 -9.26
N SER A 574 13.44 4.89 -9.01
CA SER A 574 14.36 4.06 -9.78
C SER A 574 13.90 3.80 -11.21
N ALA A 575 12.60 3.58 -11.43
CA ALA A 575 12.04 3.44 -12.77
C ALA A 575 12.21 4.73 -13.59
N VAL A 576 11.97 5.90 -12.97
CA VAL A 576 12.19 7.21 -13.62
C VAL A 576 13.68 7.45 -13.89
N ASN A 577 14.57 7.10 -12.95
CA ASN A 577 16.02 7.20 -13.17
C ASN A 577 16.48 6.34 -14.36
N LEU A 578 15.96 5.12 -14.47
CA LEU A 578 16.25 4.23 -15.60
C LEU A 578 15.79 4.85 -16.93
N CYS A 579 14.59 5.45 -16.98
CA CYS A 579 14.14 6.18 -18.15
C CYS A 579 15.12 7.30 -18.54
N HIS A 580 15.51 8.14 -17.58
CA HIS A 580 16.45 9.25 -17.83
C HIS A 580 17.81 8.76 -18.34
N LEU A 581 18.36 7.69 -17.74
CA LEU A 581 19.61 7.07 -18.20
C LEU A 581 19.51 6.52 -19.63
N LYS A 582 18.33 6.07 -20.05
CA LYS A 582 18.05 5.56 -21.41
C LYS A 582 17.60 6.65 -22.40
N GLY A 583 17.70 7.94 -22.02
CA GLY A 583 17.31 9.07 -22.87
C GLY A 583 15.79 9.23 -23.03
N LEU A 584 15.01 8.64 -22.12
CA LEU A 584 13.55 8.68 -22.12
C LEU A 584 13.03 9.71 -21.12
N VAL A 585 12.14 10.60 -21.56
CA VAL A 585 11.48 11.62 -20.73
C VAL A 585 9.97 11.42 -20.82
N LEU A 586 9.32 11.08 -19.71
CA LEU A 586 7.88 10.84 -19.69
C LEU A 586 7.14 12.18 -19.74
N PRO A 587 6.11 12.34 -20.58
CA PRO A 587 5.34 13.59 -20.67
C PRO A 587 4.28 13.74 -19.56
N GLU A 588 3.75 12.63 -19.07
CA GLU A 588 2.69 12.59 -18.07
C GLU A 588 2.98 11.43 -17.10
N LEU A 589 3.81 11.69 -16.08
CA LEU A 589 4.02 10.73 -15.00
C LEU A 589 2.90 10.91 -13.96
N THR A 590 1.90 10.03 -14.00
CA THR A 590 0.75 10.10 -13.08
C THR A 590 0.56 8.77 -12.34
N PRO A 591 -0.21 8.73 -11.25
CA PRO A 591 -0.56 7.45 -10.62
C PRO A 591 -1.26 6.44 -11.55
N GLN A 592 -1.81 6.88 -12.69
CA GLN A 592 -2.48 6.01 -13.66
C GLN A 592 -1.51 5.37 -14.65
N SER A 593 -0.35 6.01 -14.90
CA SER A 593 0.71 5.49 -15.77
C SER A 593 1.64 4.52 -15.05
N VAL A 594 1.32 4.14 -13.81
CA VAL A 594 2.09 3.22 -12.97
C VAL A 594 1.18 2.08 -12.52
N HIS A 595 1.59 0.85 -12.77
CA HIS A 595 0.94 -0.37 -12.28
C HIS A 595 1.77 -1.00 -11.17
N VAL A 596 1.10 -1.63 -10.22
CA VAL A 596 1.72 -2.31 -9.09
C VAL A 596 1.79 -3.80 -9.38
N VAL A 597 3.01 -4.31 -9.27
CA VAL A 597 3.37 -5.63 -9.72
C VAL A 597 4.08 -6.32 -8.55
N GLY A 598 3.30 -7.04 -7.73
CA GLY A 598 3.77 -7.60 -6.47
C GLY A 598 4.28 -6.51 -5.52
N ARG A 599 5.59 -6.54 -5.22
CA ARG A 599 6.27 -5.50 -4.42
C ARG A 599 7.05 -4.48 -5.25
N SER A 600 6.91 -4.52 -6.58
CA SER A 600 7.53 -3.60 -7.55
C SER A 600 6.47 -2.81 -8.33
N LEU A 601 6.91 -1.99 -9.29
CA LEU A 601 6.07 -1.14 -10.12
C LEU A 601 6.38 -1.37 -11.62
N MET A 602 5.44 -1.02 -12.48
CA MET A 602 5.59 -1.06 -13.94
C MET A 602 5.00 0.21 -14.57
N LEU A 603 5.78 0.88 -15.41
CA LEU A 603 5.39 2.06 -16.17
C LEU A 603 4.61 1.64 -17.43
N THR A 604 3.55 2.37 -17.74
CA THR A 604 2.74 2.20 -18.94
C THR A 604 2.47 3.55 -19.60
N GLY A 605 1.95 3.55 -20.83
CA GLY A 605 1.66 4.80 -21.56
C GLY A 605 2.89 5.48 -22.19
N LEU A 606 3.91 4.69 -22.54
CA LEU A 606 5.19 5.19 -23.07
C LEU A 606 5.10 5.76 -24.51
N GLY A 607 3.96 5.62 -25.21
CA GLY A 607 3.81 6.10 -26.59
C GLY A 607 3.92 7.60 -26.81
N ARG A 608 3.91 8.41 -25.74
CA ARG A 608 4.17 9.86 -25.81
C ARG A 608 5.54 10.26 -25.25
N CYS A 609 6.42 9.31 -24.95
CA CYS A 609 7.74 9.60 -24.41
C CYS A 609 8.55 10.54 -25.30
N GLY A 610 9.24 11.52 -24.71
CA GLY A 610 10.34 12.23 -25.37
C GLY A 610 11.56 11.30 -25.42
N ILE A 611 12.16 11.15 -26.60
CA ILE A 611 13.31 10.25 -26.81
C ILE A 611 14.48 11.10 -27.32
N ASP A 612 15.58 11.11 -26.56
CA ASP A 612 16.80 11.89 -26.87
C ASP A 612 16.50 13.35 -27.24
N GLY A 613 15.61 13.99 -26.47
CA GLY A 613 15.18 15.38 -26.67
C GLY A 613 14.16 15.60 -27.79
N ARG A 614 13.74 14.56 -28.52
CA ARG A 614 12.68 14.64 -29.53
C ARG A 614 11.33 14.30 -28.91
N PHE A 615 10.39 15.25 -28.95
CA PHE A 615 9.03 15.07 -28.46
C PHE A 615 8.00 15.32 -29.58
N ARG A 616 6.98 14.46 -29.69
CA ARG A 616 6.01 14.47 -30.79
C ARG A 616 4.58 14.38 -30.24
N ALA A 617 3.95 15.53 -29.97
CA ALA A 617 2.52 15.63 -29.61
C ALA A 617 1.93 16.97 -30.09
N ARG A 618 0.70 16.97 -30.61
CA ARG A 618 -0.02 18.20 -30.98
C ARG A 618 -0.68 18.86 -29.74
N GLY A 619 -0.54 20.18 -29.61
CA GLY A 619 -1.26 20.99 -28.62
C GLY A 619 -0.62 21.09 -27.23
N ALA A 620 0.62 20.63 -27.04
CA ALA A 620 1.38 20.86 -25.82
C ALA A 620 2.18 22.18 -25.95
N GLU A 621 2.02 23.09 -24.99
CA GLU A 621 2.72 24.39 -24.97
C GLU A 621 4.24 24.25 -24.70
N ALA A 622 4.73 23.10 -24.19
CA ALA A 622 6.13 22.87 -23.87
C ALA A 622 6.60 21.40 -24.04
N VAL A 623 7.90 21.21 -24.32
CA VAL A 623 8.57 19.89 -24.38
C VAL A 623 8.82 19.41 -22.94
N PRO A 624 8.41 18.18 -22.57
CA PRO A 624 8.65 17.67 -21.22
C PRO A 624 10.14 17.52 -20.95
N THR A 625 10.56 17.90 -19.75
CA THR A 625 11.95 17.84 -19.29
C THR A 625 12.14 16.78 -18.20
N MET A 626 13.41 16.47 -17.89
CA MET A 626 13.73 15.61 -16.74
C MET A 626 13.26 16.24 -15.43
N ALA A 627 13.28 17.58 -15.32
CA ALA A 627 12.82 18.31 -14.14
C ALA A 627 11.30 18.22 -13.95
N ASP A 628 10.51 18.17 -15.04
CA ASP A 628 9.05 17.97 -14.98
C ASP A 628 8.71 16.55 -14.49
N ASN A 629 9.52 15.56 -14.88
CA ASN A 629 9.42 14.20 -14.37
C ASN A 629 9.70 14.12 -12.87
N VAL A 630 10.71 14.85 -12.38
CA VAL A 630 11.05 14.90 -10.95
C VAL A 630 9.94 15.57 -10.14
N GLU A 631 9.34 16.64 -10.65
CA GLU A 631 8.17 17.26 -10.00
C GLU A 631 6.99 16.29 -9.93
N SER A 632 6.66 15.64 -11.05
CA SER A 632 5.60 14.63 -11.11
C SER A 632 5.88 13.47 -10.14
N LEU A 633 7.13 13.01 -10.07
CA LEU A 633 7.59 12.02 -9.10
C LEU A 633 7.37 12.52 -7.66
N GLY A 634 7.77 13.76 -7.34
CA GLY A 634 7.55 14.40 -6.04
C GLY A 634 6.07 14.45 -5.65
N GLN A 635 5.18 14.74 -6.60
CA GLN A 635 3.74 14.74 -6.35
C GLN A 635 3.19 13.35 -6.01
N ILE A 636 3.68 12.30 -6.67
CA ILE A 636 3.29 10.91 -6.37
C ILE A 636 3.89 10.47 -5.02
N LEU A 637 5.15 10.78 -4.75
CA LEU A 637 5.83 10.46 -3.50
C LEU A 637 5.17 11.14 -2.30
N ARG A 638 4.78 12.41 -2.41
CA ARG A 638 4.02 13.11 -1.37
C ARG A 638 2.73 12.35 -1.03
N ARG A 639 2.00 11.87 -2.04
CA ARG A 639 0.77 11.07 -1.87
C ARG A 639 1.01 9.66 -1.31
N LEU A 640 2.20 9.10 -1.53
CA LEU A 640 2.62 7.83 -0.94
C LEU A 640 2.94 7.99 0.55
N GLY A 641 3.47 9.14 0.96
CA GLY A 641 3.76 9.48 2.35
C GLY A 641 2.55 9.89 3.19
N ASP A 642 1.36 10.05 2.61
CA ASP A 642 0.18 10.51 3.35
C ASP A 642 -0.51 9.40 4.17
N LYS A 643 -0.89 9.72 5.42
CA LYS A 643 -1.69 8.86 6.30
C LYS A 643 -3.17 9.06 6.01
N HIS A 644 -3.96 7.98 6.14
CA HIS A 644 -5.40 7.87 5.89
C HIS A 644 -6.33 8.90 6.59
N ARG A 645 -5.80 9.86 7.35
CA ARG A 645 -6.57 10.80 8.18
C ARG A 645 -6.11 12.26 8.14
N ALA A 646 -5.12 12.62 7.32
CA ALA A 646 -4.77 14.02 7.15
C ALA A 646 -5.89 14.71 6.33
N PRO A 647 -6.54 15.77 6.83
CA PRO A 647 -7.45 16.57 6.02
C PRO A 647 -6.68 17.09 4.80
N GLN A 648 -7.28 17.02 3.61
CA GLN A 648 -6.73 17.71 2.45
C GLN A 648 -6.87 19.21 2.69
N SER A 649 -5.86 19.82 3.30
CA SER A 649 -5.63 21.24 3.13
C SER A 649 -5.45 21.53 1.64
N ALA A 650 -5.96 22.67 1.18
CA ALA A 650 -5.79 23.13 -0.20
C ALA A 650 -4.31 23.39 -0.57
N GLU A 651 -3.40 23.24 0.38
CA GLU A 651 -1.95 23.22 0.22
C GLU A 651 -1.39 21.95 0.88
N GLY A 652 -0.66 21.13 0.10
CA GLY A 652 0.27 20.06 0.50
C GLY A 652 -0.01 19.18 1.74
N GLY A 653 -0.18 17.86 1.53
CA GLY A 653 -0.14 16.88 2.62
C GLY A 653 1.23 16.80 3.31
N ASP A 654 1.24 16.76 4.65
CA ASP A 654 2.46 16.77 5.50
C ASP A 654 3.13 15.38 5.61
N MET A 655 3.03 14.54 4.58
CA MET A 655 3.67 13.21 4.50
C MET A 655 3.59 12.43 5.82
N ALA A 656 2.37 12.31 6.37
CA ALA A 656 2.12 11.90 7.75
C ALA A 656 2.61 10.48 8.13
N LEU A 657 2.95 9.62 7.16
CA LEU A 657 3.61 8.32 7.38
C LEU A 657 5.11 8.45 7.64
N TRP A 658 5.73 9.57 7.25
CA TRP A 658 7.16 9.89 7.35
C TRP A 658 7.41 11.00 8.39
N GLN A 659 6.67 10.97 9.50
CA GLN A 659 6.76 11.94 10.59
C GLN A 659 7.75 11.49 11.68
N GLY A 660 8.48 12.45 12.26
CA GLY A 660 9.56 12.21 13.23
C GLY A 660 10.96 12.40 12.63
N ASP A 661 11.97 12.53 13.49
CA ASP A 661 13.34 12.90 13.10
C ASP A 661 14.01 11.85 12.19
N THR A 662 13.66 10.58 12.34
CA THR A 662 14.16 9.46 11.51
C THR A 662 13.89 9.66 10.02
N TRP A 663 12.76 10.25 9.66
CA TRP A 663 12.26 10.35 8.28
C TRP A 663 12.35 11.76 7.70
N ARG A 664 12.82 12.73 8.49
CA ARG A 664 13.01 14.11 8.04
C ARG A 664 13.78 14.22 6.71
N PRO A 665 14.89 13.47 6.50
CA PRO A 665 15.58 13.49 5.21
C PRO A 665 14.74 13.01 4.00
N LEU A 666 13.74 12.14 4.20
CA LEU A 666 12.82 11.72 3.14
C LEU A 666 11.80 12.81 2.80
N ARG A 667 11.34 13.56 3.79
CA ARG A 667 10.43 14.68 3.55
C ARG A 667 11.16 15.83 2.85
N ASP A 668 12.38 16.13 3.28
CA ASP A 668 13.20 17.18 2.68
C ASP A 668 13.47 16.90 1.19
N ILE A 669 13.80 15.64 0.83
CA ILE A 669 14.04 15.29 -0.58
C ILE A 669 12.76 15.34 -1.43
N VAL A 670 11.60 14.96 -0.88
CA VAL A 670 10.32 15.04 -1.60
C VAL A 670 9.85 16.49 -1.76
N THR A 671 10.10 17.34 -0.76
CA THR A 671 9.85 18.79 -0.86
C THR A 671 10.77 19.43 -1.91
N ALA A 672 12.04 19.03 -1.98
CA ALA A 672 12.97 19.53 -3.00
C ALA A 672 12.54 19.16 -4.43
N CYS A 673 11.91 18.00 -4.65
CA CYS A 673 11.31 17.66 -5.94
C CYS A 673 10.22 18.65 -6.39
N LEU A 674 9.54 19.29 -5.44
CA LEU A 674 8.43 20.20 -5.67
C LEU A 674 8.87 21.68 -5.71
N SER A 675 10.18 21.95 -5.84
CA SER A 675 10.69 23.32 -5.96
C SER A 675 10.12 24.03 -7.19
N GLU A 676 9.77 25.31 -7.02
CA GLU A 676 9.33 26.18 -8.12
C GLU A 676 10.44 26.41 -9.15
N ASP A 677 11.71 26.36 -8.73
CA ASP A 677 12.87 26.44 -9.64
C ASP A 677 13.29 25.03 -10.12
N PRO A 678 13.14 24.70 -11.42
CA PRO A 678 13.52 23.40 -11.97
C PRO A 678 15.00 23.03 -11.76
N ARG A 679 15.89 24.02 -11.65
CA ARG A 679 17.34 23.79 -11.46
C ARG A 679 17.71 23.35 -10.04
N GLN A 680 16.83 23.62 -9.08
CA GLN A 680 17.01 23.24 -7.68
C GLN A 680 16.41 21.86 -7.37
N ARG A 681 15.67 21.27 -8.30
CA ARG A 681 15.09 19.93 -8.14
C ARG A 681 16.19 18.87 -8.19
N PRO A 682 16.13 17.85 -7.32
CA PRO A 682 17.08 16.74 -7.37
C PRO A 682 16.91 15.91 -8.65
N THR A 683 17.89 15.07 -8.99
CA THR A 683 17.72 14.07 -10.05
C THR A 683 16.86 12.90 -9.57
N ALA A 684 16.25 12.14 -10.49
CA ALA A 684 15.49 10.94 -10.12
C ALA A 684 16.37 9.90 -9.37
N GLY A 685 17.66 9.81 -9.72
CA GLY A 685 18.65 9.01 -8.99
C GLY A 685 18.90 9.50 -7.57
N GLU A 686 18.94 10.82 -7.34
CA GLU A 686 19.00 11.40 -5.99
C GLU A 686 17.84 10.97 -5.11
N VAL A 687 16.64 11.04 -5.67
CA VAL A 687 15.40 10.67 -4.99
C VAL A 687 15.41 9.17 -4.67
N ALA A 688 15.79 8.32 -5.63
CA ALA A 688 15.91 6.88 -5.43
C ALA A 688 16.87 6.55 -4.27
N GLU A 689 18.03 7.19 -4.23
CA GLU A 689 19.01 7.02 -3.14
C GLU A 689 18.54 7.57 -1.78
N GLY A 690 17.69 8.60 -1.78
CA GLY A 690 17.07 9.10 -0.56
C GLY A 690 16.22 8.03 0.12
N PHE A 691 15.40 7.33 -0.69
CA PHE A 691 14.51 6.26 -0.25
C PHE A 691 15.25 4.95 0.06
N ALA A 692 16.29 4.67 -0.72
CA ALA A 692 17.17 3.53 -0.58
C ALA A 692 17.73 3.33 0.84
N ARG A 693 18.05 4.43 1.54
CA ARG A 693 18.60 4.44 2.91
C ARG A 693 17.75 3.73 3.96
N TYR A 694 16.49 3.50 3.65
CA TYR A 694 15.50 3.01 4.59
C TYR A 694 14.92 1.64 4.18
N VAL A 695 15.38 1.07 3.06
CA VAL A 695 14.98 -0.25 2.58
C VAL A 695 15.56 -1.40 3.43
N PRO A 696 16.78 -1.32 4.01
CA PRO A 696 17.27 -2.37 4.93
C PRO A 696 16.34 -2.58 6.15
N LEU A 697 15.79 -1.51 6.71
CA LEU A 697 14.80 -1.56 7.80
C LEU A 697 13.49 -2.26 7.39
N ALA A 698 13.12 -2.16 6.10
CA ALA A 698 11.99 -2.87 5.50
C ALA A 698 12.29 -4.35 5.21
N THR A 699 13.58 -4.72 5.17
CA THR A 699 14.06 -6.06 4.82
C THR A 699 14.32 -6.90 6.08
N GLU A 700 14.79 -6.31 7.18
CA GLU A 700 14.97 -6.98 8.49
C GLU A 700 13.65 -7.50 9.09
N LEU A 701 12.53 -6.79 8.88
CA LEU A 701 11.20 -7.23 9.28
C LEU A 701 10.64 -8.40 8.43
N ARG A 702 11.27 -8.73 7.28
CA ARG A 702 10.88 -9.90 6.46
C ARG A 702 11.37 -11.23 7.04
N ALA A 703 12.41 -11.22 7.87
CA ALA A 703 12.97 -12.45 8.44
C ALA A 703 12.09 -13.08 9.54
N GLY A 704 11.14 -12.30 10.11
CA GLY A 704 10.25 -12.77 11.18
C GLY A 704 8.96 -13.45 10.71
N ASP A 705 8.53 -13.23 9.46
CA ASP A 705 7.20 -13.66 8.98
C ASP A 705 7.25 -14.81 7.95
N GLY A 706 8.44 -15.38 7.70
CA GLY A 706 8.66 -16.42 6.69
C GLY A 706 9.02 -17.81 7.22
N ALA A 707 8.91 -18.07 8.54
CA ALA A 707 9.31 -19.35 9.15
C ALA A 707 8.19 -20.39 9.26
N ALA A 708 7.04 -20.20 8.60
CA ALA A 708 5.95 -21.16 8.65
C ALA A 708 5.11 -21.18 7.36
N ASP A 709 5.73 -21.54 6.22
CA ASP A 709 5.13 -22.47 5.26
C ASP A 709 6.08 -22.71 4.08
N GLY A 710 6.32 -23.98 3.72
CA GLY A 710 7.17 -24.34 2.60
C GLY A 710 7.80 -25.71 2.73
N GLY A 711 6.95 -26.74 2.82
CA GLY A 711 7.36 -28.13 2.63
C GLY A 711 7.93 -28.36 1.23
N ALA A 712 8.82 -29.36 1.16
CA ALA A 712 9.45 -29.85 -0.04
C ALA A 712 8.43 -30.16 -1.15
N GLY A 713 8.71 -29.66 -2.35
CA GLY A 713 8.04 -30.02 -3.58
C GLY A 713 9.05 -30.02 -4.71
N ASP A 714 9.59 -31.20 -5.01
CA ASP A 714 10.33 -31.47 -6.23
C ASP A 714 9.41 -31.23 -7.44
N GLY A 715 9.82 -30.33 -8.32
CA GLY A 715 9.11 -29.98 -9.54
C GLY A 715 10.12 -29.68 -10.63
N ASP A 716 10.56 -30.72 -11.31
CA ASP A 716 11.41 -30.68 -12.49
C ASP A 716 10.69 -29.90 -13.60
N GLY A 717 11.21 -28.73 -13.94
CA GLY A 717 10.58 -27.75 -14.82
C GLY A 717 11.64 -26.88 -15.47
N ALA A 718 12.51 -27.50 -16.25
CA ALA A 718 13.50 -26.83 -17.09
C ALA A 718 12.80 -25.91 -18.12
N SER A 719 12.61 -24.64 -17.75
CA SER A 719 12.34 -23.56 -18.71
C SER A 719 13.66 -23.14 -19.35
N GLY A 720 13.70 -23.16 -20.69
CA GLY A 720 14.89 -22.97 -21.50
C GLY A 720 15.61 -21.64 -21.25
N ALA A 721 16.66 -21.68 -20.43
CA ALA A 721 17.70 -20.68 -20.45
C ALA A 721 18.49 -20.84 -21.77
N ALA A 722 18.47 -19.81 -22.61
CA ALA A 722 19.40 -19.71 -23.73
C ALA A 722 20.82 -19.94 -23.19
N ARG A 723 21.52 -20.94 -23.75
CA ARG A 723 22.92 -21.24 -23.42
C ARG A 723 23.77 -20.05 -23.87
N PHE A 724 24.02 -19.10 -22.98
CA PHE A 724 25.03 -18.07 -23.18
C PHE A 724 26.42 -18.73 -23.04
N SER A 725 27.14 -18.85 -24.14
CA SER A 725 28.57 -19.14 -24.10
C SER A 725 29.28 -17.89 -23.55
N PHE A 726 29.81 -17.99 -22.33
CA PHE A 726 30.62 -16.93 -21.74
C PHE A 726 31.88 -16.72 -22.59
N ARG A 727 32.05 -15.51 -23.12
CA ARG A 727 33.34 -14.98 -23.56
C ARG A 727 33.77 -13.95 -22.51
N PRO A 728 35.05 -13.92 -22.08
CA PRO A 728 35.55 -12.85 -21.24
C PRO A 728 35.23 -11.49 -21.90
N GLY A 729 34.78 -10.53 -21.10
CA GLY A 729 34.40 -9.20 -21.59
C GLY A 729 35.56 -8.55 -22.36
N PRO A 730 35.28 -7.66 -23.34
CA PRO A 730 36.33 -7.03 -24.15
C PRO A 730 37.35 -6.33 -23.26
N GLN A 731 38.63 -6.52 -23.55
CA GLN A 731 39.72 -5.76 -22.93
C GLN A 731 39.57 -4.30 -23.35
N ILE A 732 39.41 -3.40 -22.38
CA ILE A 732 39.32 -1.96 -22.61
C ILE A 732 40.75 -1.39 -22.55
N PRO A 733 41.28 -0.83 -23.64
CA PRO A 733 42.58 -0.16 -23.63
C PRO A 733 42.58 1.02 -22.65
N LEU A 734 43.72 1.27 -22.01
CA LEU A 734 43.90 2.47 -21.20
C LEU A 734 44.06 3.69 -22.12
N ASP A 735 43.46 4.83 -21.77
CA ASP A 735 43.65 6.07 -22.53
C ASP A 735 45.10 6.57 -22.35
N ASP A 736 45.89 6.54 -23.44
CA ASP A 736 47.32 6.89 -23.49
C ASP A 736 47.62 8.41 -23.49
N GLY A 737 46.59 9.26 -23.34
CA GLY A 737 46.62 10.70 -23.62
C GLY A 737 47.29 11.63 -22.59
N SER A 738 47.84 11.12 -21.50
CA SER A 738 48.64 11.92 -20.54
C SER A 738 49.79 11.08 -19.99
N ALA A 739 50.71 10.75 -20.90
CA ALA A 739 52.00 10.20 -20.55
C ALA A 739 52.83 11.30 -19.86
N GLU A 740 52.77 11.37 -18.53
CA GLU A 740 54.03 11.57 -17.82
C GLU A 740 54.67 10.19 -17.59
N PRO A 741 55.98 10.05 -17.82
CA PRO A 741 56.65 8.77 -17.70
C PRO A 741 56.51 8.26 -16.27
N ALA A 742 56.13 6.99 -16.14
CA ALA A 742 56.04 6.24 -14.88
C ALA A 742 57.38 6.16 -14.10
N GLU A 743 58.44 6.83 -14.55
CA GLU A 743 59.70 7.00 -13.84
C GLU A 743 59.64 8.09 -12.76
N GLU A 744 58.78 9.11 -12.88
CA GLU A 744 58.77 10.24 -11.92
C GLU A 744 57.80 10.03 -10.74
N ALA A 745 56.70 9.29 -10.93
CA ALA A 745 55.77 8.89 -9.87
C ALA A 745 56.28 7.69 -9.03
N ALA A 746 57.34 7.02 -9.48
CA ALA A 746 58.05 5.98 -8.74
C ALA A 746 59.11 6.54 -7.77
N GLN A 747 59.06 7.83 -7.42
CA GLN A 747 59.79 8.31 -6.25
C GLN A 747 59.05 7.89 -4.98
N PRO A 748 59.66 7.07 -4.10
CA PRO A 748 59.05 6.73 -2.83
C PRO A 748 58.78 8.03 -2.07
N LEU A 749 57.53 8.24 -1.65
CA LEU A 749 57.07 9.38 -0.85
C LEU A 749 58.21 9.89 0.06
N ARG A 750 58.82 11.02 -0.34
CA ARG A 750 59.81 11.74 0.46
C ARG A 750 59.10 12.38 1.63
N GLY A 751 58.99 11.63 2.72
CA GLY A 751 58.43 12.10 3.97
C GLY A 751 58.50 11.02 5.05
N GLY A 752 59.65 10.93 5.72
CA GLY A 752 59.72 10.32 7.06
C GLY A 752 59.51 8.80 7.14
N GLY A 753 60.35 8.04 6.44
CA GLY A 753 60.85 6.72 6.87
C GLY A 753 59.84 5.65 7.27
N LEU A 754 59.18 5.00 6.32
CA LEU A 754 58.41 3.76 6.55
C LEU A 754 58.36 2.88 5.28
N ALA A 755 59.53 2.58 4.70
CA ALA A 755 59.77 1.20 4.28
C ALA A 755 60.23 0.47 5.56
N PRO A 756 59.37 -0.26 6.29
CA PRO A 756 59.88 -1.10 7.35
C PRO A 756 60.66 -2.22 6.68
N ARG A 757 61.99 -2.10 6.69
CA ARG A 757 62.95 -2.99 7.37
C ARG A 757 62.59 -4.48 7.59
N LEU A 758 61.72 -5.08 6.79
CA LEU A 758 61.36 -6.49 6.80
C LEU A 758 61.45 -7.04 5.37
N GLY A 759 62.57 -7.69 5.06
CA GLY A 759 62.61 -8.73 4.01
C GLY A 759 63.45 -8.48 2.76
N LEU A 760 63.87 -7.26 2.41
CA LEU A 760 64.72 -7.06 1.21
C LEU A 760 66.22 -7.40 1.42
N ARG A 761 66.64 -7.75 2.64
CA ARG A 761 67.95 -8.37 2.90
C ARG A 761 67.77 -9.89 2.97
N ARG A 762 67.89 -10.54 1.80
CA ARG A 762 67.58 -11.95 1.47
C ARG A 762 66.09 -12.24 1.19
N ALA A 763 65.48 -11.50 0.27
CA ALA A 763 64.32 -12.04 -0.43
C ALA A 763 64.81 -13.23 -1.29
N GLY A 764 64.27 -14.43 -1.04
CA GLY A 764 64.57 -15.59 -1.90
C GLY A 764 64.10 -15.34 -3.34
N PRO A 765 64.59 -16.11 -4.33
CA PRO A 765 64.23 -15.95 -5.75
C PRO A 765 62.70 -16.01 -5.99
N GLU A 766 61.98 -16.77 -5.18
CA GLU A 766 60.52 -16.85 -5.23
C GLU A 766 59.83 -15.51 -4.89
N GLN A 767 60.31 -14.81 -3.86
CA GLN A 767 59.73 -13.54 -3.43
C GLN A 767 60.00 -12.43 -4.46
N GLN A 768 61.19 -12.47 -5.08
CA GLN A 768 61.56 -11.56 -6.16
C GLN A 768 60.64 -11.75 -7.39
N ARG A 769 60.37 -13.02 -7.77
CA ARG A 769 59.43 -13.35 -8.84
C ARG A 769 58.02 -12.83 -8.58
N LYS A 770 57.51 -12.96 -7.35
CA LYS A 770 56.19 -12.42 -6.95
C LYS A 770 56.12 -10.90 -7.15
N TRP A 771 57.16 -10.16 -6.76
CA TRP A 771 57.20 -8.72 -6.97
C TRP A 771 57.31 -8.31 -8.45
N GLU A 772 58.03 -9.07 -9.26
CA GLU A 772 58.13 -8.85 -10.71
C GLU A 772 56.76 -9.02 -11.38
N LEU A 773 56.00 -10.07 -11.02
CA LEU A 773 54.62 -10.26 -11.48
C LEU A 773 53.73 -9.08 -11.07
N ILE A 774 53.74 -8.72 -9.78
CA ILE A 774 52.91 -7.63 -9.24
C ILE A 774 53.23 -6.28 -9.92
N ARG A 775 54.46 -6.06 -10.41
CA ARG A 775 54.89 -4.81 -11.05
C ARG A 775 54.76 -4.79 -12.57
N ALA A 776 54.35 -5.89 -13.21
CA ALA A 776 54.25 -6.00 -14.67
C ALA A 776 53.31 -4.95 -15.28
N ARG A 777 53.73 -4.22 -16.32
CA ARG A 777 52.92 -3.14 -16.92
C ARG A 777 51.63 -3.70 -17.56
N LEU A 778 50.50 -3.04 -17.31
CA LEU A 778 49.19 -3.40 -17.88
C LEU A 778 48.86 -2.49 -19.06
N GLY A 779 48.50 -3.07 -20.20
CA GLY A 779 47.98 -2.35 -21.38
C GLY A 779 46.45 -2.21 -21.40
N PHE A 780 45.76 -2.85 -20.47
CA PHE A 780 44.31 -2.81 -20.30
C PHE A 780 43.95 -2.73 -18.81
N SER A 781 42.71 -2.36 -18.51
CA SER A 781 42.20 -2.37 -17.13
C SER A 781 41.91 -3.80 -16.65
N TYR A 782 42.62 -4.25 -15.62
CA TYR A 782 42.36 -5.52 -14.93
C TYR A 782 41.29 -5.37 -13.84
N ARG A 783 40.21 -6.16 -13.88
CA ARG A 783 39.06 -6.04 -12.99
C ARG A 783 38.93 -7.28 -12.11
N ALA A 784 39.12 -7.12 -10.80
CA ALA A 784 38.92 -8.19 -9.83
C ALA A 784 37.73 -7.91 -8.93
N THR A 785 36.82 -8.87 -8.80
CA THR A 785 35.64 -8.76 -7.93
C THR A 785 35.87 -9.55 -6.65
N VAL A 786 35.76 -8.89 -5.51
CA VAL A 786 35.96 -9.46 -4.17
C VAL A 786 34.60 -9.69 -3.52
N VAL A 787 34.27 -10.97 -3.27
CA VAL A 787 32.99 -11.43 -2.71
C VAL A 787 33.23 -12.07 -1.35
N GLY A 788 32.35 -11.85 -0.37
CA GLY A 788 32.36 -12.61 0.89
C GLY A 788 31.38 -13.79 0.83
N VAL A 789 31.56 -14.85 1.62
CA VAL A 789 30.52 -15.91 1.74
C VAL A 789 29.62 -15.76 2.96
N ASP A 790 29.95 -14.83 3.85
CA ASP A 790 29.12 -14.47 5.01
C ASP A 790 29.37 -13.01 5.41
N ALA A 791 28.50 -12.45 6.24
CA ALA A 791 28.69 -11.13 6.81
C ALA A 791 29.90 -11.11 7.77
N GLY A 792 30.66 -10.01 7.76
CA GLY A 792 31.79 -9.84 8.68
C GLY A 792 32.99 -10.77 8.44
N VAL A 793 33.12 -11.39 7.26
CA VAL A 793 34.29 -12.23 6.89
C VAL A 793 35.58 -11.42 6.63
N GLY A 794 35.53 -10.09 6.70
CA GLY A 794 36.68 -9.21 6.46
C GLY A 794 36.92 -8.84 5.00
N ARG A 795 35.93 -9.03 4.13
CA ARG A 795 35.99 -8.74 2.68
C ARG A 795 36.54 -7.33 2.37
N SER A 796 35.92 -6.29 2.92
CA SER A 796 36.31 -4.88 2.70
C SER A 796 37.73 -4.59 3.19
N THR A 797 38.13 -5.25 4.29
CA THR A 797 39.49 -5.21 4.82
C THR A 797 40.50 -5.84 3.85
N VAL A 798 40.15 -7.00 3.26
CA VAL A 798 40.96 -7.65 2.21
C VAL A 798 41.07 -6.76 0.99
N THR A 799 39.97 -6.15 0.53
CA THR A 799 39.95 -5.26 -0.65
C THR A 799 40.88 -4.06 -0.47
N ILE A 800 40.82 -3.38 0.68
CA ILE A 800 41.65 -2.20 0.95
C ILE A 800 43.13 -2.57 1.12
N ALA A 801 43.42 -3.65 1.85
CA ALA A 801 44.80 -4.09 2.09
C ALA A 801 45.48 -4.54 0.79
N LEU A 802 44.76 -5.33 -0.03
CA LEU A 802 45.21 -5.75 -1.36
C LEU A 802 45.40 -4.54 -2.29
N GLY A 803 44.41 -3.65 -2.37
CA GLY A 803 44.49 -2.44 -3.20
C GLY A 803 45.63 -1.52 -2.80
N SER A 804 45.88 -1.38 -1.49
CA SER A 804 46.99 -0.58 -0.97
C SER A 804 48.35 -1.18 -1.31
N LEU A 805 48.49 -2.51 -1.25
CA LEU A 805 49.71 -3.20 -1.66
C LEU A 805 49.96 -3.03 -3.16
N LEU A 806 48.93 -3.23 -4.00
CA LEU A 806 49.03 -3.06 -5.46
C LEU A 806 49.36 -1.62 -5.84
N ALA A 807 48.74 -0.63 -5.19
CA ALA A 807 49.01 0.79 -5.42
C ALA A 807 50.46 1.15 -5.05
N ALA A 808 50.92 0.73 -3.87
CA ALA A 808 52.29 0.96 -3.40
C ALA A 808 53.35 0.25 -4.27
N ALA A 809 53.02 -0.91 -4.84
CA ALA A 809 53.93 -1.69 -5.67
C ALA A 809 54.11 -1.11 -7.08
N ARG A 810 53.04 -0.55 -7.65
CA ARG A 810 52.92 -0.21 -9.08
C ARG A 810 52.95 1.29 -9.38
N GLY A 811 52.85 2.17 -8.38
CA GLY A 811 52.99 3.62 -8.56
C GLY A 811 51.74 4.35 -9.08
N GLY A 812 50.53 3.78 -8.93
CA GLY A 812 49.26 4.48 -9.15
C GLY A 812 48.29 3.84 -10.16
N ARG A 813 47.11 4.46 -10.31
CA ARG A 813 45.96 3.97 -11.11
C ARG A 813 45.40 2.62 -10.65
N VAL A 814 45.29 2.44 -9.34
CA VAL A 814 44.53 1.34 -8.70
C VAL A 814 43.34 1.96 -7.97
N ILE A 815 42.14 1.44 -8.21
CA ILE A 815 40.91 1.91 -7.56
C ILE A 815 40.15 0.77 -6.89
N ALA A 816 39.68 1.00 -5.67
CA ALA A 816 38.69 0.15 -5.00
C ALA A 816 37.30 0.80 -5.11
N VAL A 817 36.29 0.01 -5.46
CA VAL A 817 34.92 0.49 -5.70
C VAL A 817 33.95 -0.30 -4.83
N ASP A 818 33.04 0.40 -4.13
CA ASP A 818 31.89 -0.25 -3.51
C ASP A 818 30.96 -0.78 -4.64
N ALA A 819 31.00 -2.09 -4.86
CA ALA A 819 30.34 -2.74 -5.98
C ALA A 819 28.99 -3.36 -5.60
N GLY A 820 28.68 -3.55 -4.32
CA GLY A 820 27.34 -4.01 -3.91
C GLY A 820 26.24 -2.99 -4.25
N TYR A 821 25.00 -3.48 -4.41
CA TYR A 821 23.85 -2.62 -4.68
C TYR A 821 23.11 -2.15 -3.42
N ALA A 822 23.42 -2.67 -2.22
CA ALA A 822 22.75 -2.27 -0.96
C ALA A 822 23.60 -1.59 0.11
N VAL A 823 24.88 -1.92 0.21
CA VAL A 823 25.75 -1.39 1.26
C VAL A 823 27.16 -1.25 0.71
N GLY A 824 27.74 -0.06 0.87
CA GLY A 824 29.17 0.18 0.73
C GLY A 824 29.84 0.20 2.11
N GLU A 825 30.97 -0.49 2.24
CA GLU A 825 31.70 -0.63 3.51
C GLU A 825 33.11 -0.02 3.45
N LEU A 826 33.59 0.35 2.26
CA LEU A 826 34.94 0.89 2.07
C LEU A 826 35.13 2.22 2.80
N ALA A 827 34.12 3.11 2.77
CA ALA A 827 34.19 4.44 3.39
C ALA A 827 34.51 4.38 4.90
N GLY A 828 33.85 3.47 5.64
CA GLY A 828 34.05 3.32 7.08
C GLY A 828 35.40 2.71 7.47
N ARG A 829 36.09 2.07 6.52
CA ARG A 829 37.39 1.42 6.75
C ARG A 829 38.58 2.30 6.37
N LEU A 830 38.36 3.29 5.50
CA LEU A 830 39.39 4.25 5.10
C LEU A 830 39.49 5.47 6.03
N ASN A 831 38.49 5.72 6.89
CA ASN A 831 38.41 6.82 7.88
C ASN A 831 38.96 8.19 7.40
N LEU A 832 38.67 8.52 6.13
CA LEU A 832 39.08 9.77 5.49
C LEU A 832 38.08 10.88 5.83
N GLY A 833 38.51 11.87 6.59
CA GLY A 833 37.69 12.99 7.09
C GLY A 833 37.27 14.03 6.04
N GLY A 834 36.96 13.64 4.80
CA GLY A 834 36.59 14.54 3.72
C GLY A 834 35.27 14.18 3.05
N SER A 835 34.46 15.19 2.72
CA SER A 835 33.36 15.07 1.76
C SER A 835 33.93 15.00 0.34
N ALA A 836 34.39 13.83 -0.11
CA ALA A 836 34.75 13.61 -1.52
C ALA A 836 33.63 12.89 -2.27
N GLY A 837 33.52 13.20 -3.56
CA GLY A 837 32.34 12.94 -4.40
C GLY A 837 31.86 11.50 -4.40
N LEU A 838 30.55 11.34 -4.28
CA LEU A 838 29.91 10.04 -4.30
C LEU A 838 29.98 9.45 -5.71
N ARG A 839 29.98 8.11 -5.84
CA ARG A 839 29.79 7.39 -7.13
C ARG A 839 28.73 8.03 -8.05
N ARG A 840 27.67 8.58 -7.47
CA ARG A 840 26.58 9.27 -8.18
C ARG A 840 26.99 10.61 -8.80
N ASP A 841 27.82 11.39 -8.12
CA ASP A 841 28.21 12.72 -8.59
C ASP A 841 29.03 12.56 -9.88
N LEU A 842 29.83 11.48 -9.95
CA LEU A 842 30.49 11.03 -11.17
C LEU A 842 29.49 10.57 -12.25
N LEU A 843 28.47 9.79 -11.90
CA LEU A 843 27.46 9.32 -12.86
C LEU A 843 26.62 10.47 -13.46
N ARG A 844 26.42 11.58 -12.75
CA ARG A 844 25.73 12.77 -13.27
C ARG A 844 26.54 13.60 -14.24
N ALA A 845 27.86 13.53 -14.15
CA ALA A 845 28.76 14.29 -15.00
C ALA A 845 28.92 13.66 -16.41
N LEU A 846 28.42 12.43 -16.62
CA LEU A 846 28.45 11.73 -17.91
C LEU A 846 27.58 12.42 -18.98
N PRO A 847 27.97 12.43 -20.27
CA PRO A 847 28.82 11.41 -20.91
C PRO A 847 30.29 11.78 -21.20
N SER A 848 30.76 13.00 -20.92
CA SER A 848 32.13 13.44 -21.29
C SER A 848 32.93 13.89 -20.07
N VAL A 849 33.45 12.91 -19.32
CA VAL A 849 34.22 13.13 -18.08
C VAL A 849 35.67 12.70 -18.35
N GLY A 850 36.63 13.62 -18.21
CA GLY A 850 38.05 13.31 -18.35
C GLY A 850 38.64 12.68 -17.07
N TYR A 851 39.90 12.23 -17.12
CA TYR A 851 40.58 11.62 -15.97
C TYR A 851 40.55 12.52 -14.72
N ASP A 852 40.87 13.80 -14.87
CA ASP A 852 40.91 14.77 -13.77
C ASP A 852 39.53 14.99 -13.13
N ASP A 853 38.47 14.88 -13.93
CA ASP A 853 37.11 14.99 -13.41
C ASP A 853 36.72 13.74 -12.63
N VAL A 854 37.13 12.55 -13.08
CA VAL A 854 36.95 11.30 -12.31
C VAL A 854 37.65 11.40 -10.95
N LEU A 855 38.88 11.94 -10.91
CA LEU A 855 39.65 12.07 -9.67
C LEU A 855 38.96 12.94 -8.61
N ARG A 856 38.24 13.99 -9.01
CA ARG A 856 37.46 14.86 -8.09
C ARG A 856 36.36 14.10 -7.33
N HIS A 857 35.97 12.93 -7.83
CA HIS A 857 34.96 12.05 -7.23
C HIS A 857 35.57 10.82 -6.56
N THR A 858 36.88 10.79 -6.32
CA THR A 858 37.56 9.68 -5.64
C THR A 858 38.18 10.12 -4.32
N LEU A 859 38.30 9.18 -3.40
CA LEU A 859 39.04 9.31 -2.16
C LEU A 859 40.47 8.81 -2.34
N ASP A 860 41.42 9.50 -1.71
CA ASP A 860 42.84 9.16 -1.70
C ASP A 860 43.24 8.40 -0.42
N GLY A 861 43.75 7.19 -0.60
CA GLY A 861 44.42 6.43 0.46
C GLY A 861 45.91 6.79 0.57
N PRO A 862 46.54 6.57 1.74
CA PRO A 862 47.94 6.92 1.99
C PRO A 862 48.97 6.14 1.14
N SER A 863 48.54 5.03 0.53
CA SER A 863 49.33 4.16 -0.35
C SER A 863 49.22 4.52 -1.84
N GLY A 864 48.46 5.55 -2.20
CA GLY A 864 48.10 5.87 -3.59
C GLY A 864 46.90 5.06 -4.13
N LEU A 865 46.25 4.25 -3.30
CA LEU A 865 44.98 3.61 -3.62
C LEU A 865 43.88 4.67 -3.72
N ARG A 866 43.19 4.73 -4.86
CA ARG A 866 41.95 5.49 -4.99
C ARG A 866 40.77 4.66 -4.50
N ALA A 867 39.77 5.30 -3.92
CA ALA A 867 38.52 4.64 -3.56
C ALA A 867 37.31 5.41 -4.08
N LEU A 868 36.39 4.70 -4.73
CA LEU A 868 35.08 5.22 -5.11
C LEU A 868 34.04 4.58 -4.21
N THR A 869 33.55 5.37 -3.25
CA THR A 869 32.66 4.86 -2.22
C THR A 869 31.19 5.07 -2.58
N HIS A 870 30.37 4.14 -2.11
CA HIS A 870 28.93 4.27 -2.08
C HIS A 870 28.50 4.91 -0.76
N GLY A 871 27.54 5.85 -0.80
CA GLY A 871 27.03 6.45 0.43
C GLY A 871 26.39 5.39 1.35
N LEU A 872 26.62 5.50 2.66
CA LEU A 872 26.10 4.55 3.65
C LEU A 872 24.58 4.38 3.55
N GLY A 873 24.12 3.13 3.70
CA GLY A 873 22.71 2.73 3.80
C GLY A 873 21.95 2.53 2.49
N ARG A 874 22.56 2.74 1.33
CA ARG A 874 21.85 2.86 0.05
C ARG A 874 21.62 1.52 -0.68
N THR A 875 20.35 1.16 -0.89
CA THR A 875 19.88 0.19 -1.88
C THR A 875 19.57 0.77 -3.27
N THR A 876 20.08 0.18 -4.34
CA THR A 876 19.70 0.51 -5.74
C THR A 876 19.03 -0.71 -6.38
N PRO A 877 17.90 -0.60 -7.10
CA PRO A 877 17.32 -1.78 -7.70
C PRO A 877 18.24 -2.36 -8.75
N VAL A 878 18.30 -3.70 -8.82
CA VAL A 878 19.25 -4.45 -9.65
C VAL A 878 19.30 -3.95 -11.09
N ALA A 879 18.13 -3.69 -11.71
CA ALA A 879 18.02 -3.15 -13.06
C ALA A 879 18.76 -1.81 -13.27
N VAL A 880 18.57 -0.86 -12.34
CA VAL A 880 19.23 0.45 -12.38
C VAL A 880 20.72 0.31 -12.06
N PHE A 881 21.00 -0.49 -11.02
CA PHE A 881 22.35 -0.76 -10.59
C PHE A 881 23.20 -1.37 -11.72
N ASP A 882 22.67 -2.33 -12.47
CA ASP A 882 23.40 -2.98 -13.58
C ASP A 882 23.77 -1.98 -14.68
N GLU A 883 22.88 -1.04 -15.02
CA GLU A 883 23.18 0.03 -15.96
C GLU A 883 24.26 0.98 -15.43
N GLU A 884 24.12 1.42 -14.19
CA GLU A 884 25.08 2.31 -13.53
C GLU A 884 26.45 1.65 -13.38
N TYR A 885 26.47 0.37 -12.98
CA TYR A 885 27.69 -0.40 -12.77
C TYR A 885 28.43 -0.63 -14.08
N ARG A 886 27.70 -0.90 -15.17
CA ARG A 886 28.30 -1.04 -16.51
C ARG A 886 28.95 0.26 -16.96
N ARG A 887 28.22 1.39 -16.92
CA ARG A 887 28.76 2.71 -17.30
C ARG A 887 29.93 3.12 -16.42
N LEU A 888 29.83 2.85 -15.13
CA LEU A 888 30.91 3.14 -14.19
C LEU A 888 32.13 2.30 -14.49
N THR A 889 31.97 0.99 -14.67
CA THR A 889 33.09 0.09 -14.98
C THR A 889 33.73 0.47 -16.31
N GLU A 890 32.94 0.79 -17.34
CA GLU A 890 33.44 1.28 -18.62
C GLU A 890 34.25 2.58 -18.48
N LEU A 891 33.79 3.52 -17.65
CA LEU A 891 34.51 4.77 -17.37
C LEU A 891 35.81 4.51 -16.60
N LEU A 892 35.74 3.76 -15.50
CA LEU A 892 36.90 3.45 -14.67
C LEU A 892 37.96 2.65 -15.43
N SER A 893 37.53 1.72 -16.29
CA SER A 893 38.43 0.89 -17.09
C SER A 893 39.23 1.66 -18.15
N ARG A 894 38.87 2.89 -18.48
CA ARG A 894 39.70 3.77 -19.34
C ARG A 894 40.84 4.43 -18.58
N HIS A 895 40.68 4.58 -17.26
CA HIS A 895 41.50 5.46 -16.42
C HIS A 895 42.33 4.73 -15.36
N PHE A 896 41.89 3.54 -14.94
CA PHE A 896 42.53 2.75 -13.90
C PHE A 896 43.05 1.43 -14.44
N SER A 897 44.31 1.11 -14.13
CA SER A 897 44.96 -0.13 -14.54
C SER A 897 44.45 -1.35 -13.77
N VAL A 898 44.01 -1.14 -12.53
CA VAL A 898 43.38 -2.18 -11.69
C VAL A 898 42.13 -1.61 -11.03
N VAL A 899 41.01 -2.32 -11.18
CA VAL A 899 39.72 -2.02 -10.54
C VAL A 899 39.38 -3.17 -9.60
N LEU A 900 39.32 -2.90 -8.30
CA LEU A 900 38.89 -3.84 -7.26
C LEU A 900 37.43 -3.56 -6.89
N ALA A 901 36.53 -4.43 -7.31
CA ALA A 901 35.10 -4.34 -7.02
C ALA A 901 34.79 -5.04 -5.69
N ASP A 902 34.50 -4.27 -4.66
CA ASP A 902 34.13 -4.76 -3.33
C ASP A 902 32.64 -5.14 -3.31
N TRP A 903 32.31 -6.43 -3.46
CA TRP A 903 30.93 -6.93 -3.50
C TRP A 903 30.47 -7.61 -2.21
N ALA A 904 29.58 -6.96 -1.45
CA ALA A 904 29.06 -7.50 -0.20
C ALA A 904 28.19 -8.75 -0.42
N TYR A 905 28.26 -9.72 0.49
CA TYR A 905 27.35 -10.87 0.50
C TYR A 905 26.39 -10.75 1.66
N LEU A 906 25.20 -10.24 1.35
CA LEU A 906 24.02 -10.45 2.16
C LEU A 906 23.34 -11.72 1.65
N ARG A 907 22.68 -12.51 2.51
CA ARG A 907 22.00 -13.78 2.12
C ARG A 907 21.00 -13.65 0.96
N THR A 908 20.62 -12.42 0.61
CA THR A 908 19.68 -12.05 -0.46
C THR A 908 20.34 -11.45 -1.70
N GLU A 909 21.66 -11.22 -1.70
CA GLU A 909 22.41 -10.54 -2.77
C GLU A 909 23.34 -11.50 -3.48
N THR A 910 22.99 -11.86 -4.71
CA THR A 910 23.88 -12.59 -5.61
C THR A 910 24.62 -11.59 -6.51
N VAL A 911 25.87 -11.91 -6.84
CA VAL A 911 26.61 -11.13 -7.84
C VAL A 911 25.82 -11.14 -9.15
N THR A 912 25.61 -9.95 -9.72
CA THR A 912 24.81 -9.78 -10.93
C THR A 912 25.56 -10.33 -12.15
N ASP A 913 24.82 -10.79 -13.16
CA ASP A 913 25.43 -11.24 -14.42
C ASP A 913 26.23 -10.12 -15.08
N THR A 914 25.76 -8.88 -14.96
CA THR A 914 26.49 -7.70 -15.45
C THR A 914 27.85 -7.55 -14.78
N ALA A 915 27.93 -7.73 -13.45
CA ALA A 915 29.19 -7.66 -12.73
C ALA A 915 30.12 -8.84 -13.03
N LEU A 916 29.57 -10.07 -13.09
CA LEU A 916 30.35 -11.27 -13.43
C LEU A 916 30.88 -11.22 -14.87
N ALA A 917 30.11 -10.67 -15.82
CA ALA A 917 30.50 -10.55 -17.22
C ALA A 917 31.72 -9.64 -17.46
N VAL A 918 31.92 -8.65 -16.60
CA VAL A 918 33.06 -7.72 -16.67
C VAL A 918 34.16 -8.04 -15.65
N THR A 919 34.03 -9.14 -14.91
CA THR A 919 35.04 -9.58 -13.93
C THR A 919 36.09 -10.44 -14.63
N ASP A 920 37.36 -10.02 -14.56
CA ASP A 920 38.47 -10.80 -15.09
C ASP A 920 38.89 -11.89 -14.08
N ARG A 921 38.83 -11.59 -12.77
CA ARG A 921 39.16 -12.55 -11.70
C ARG A 921 38.26 -12.40 -10.48
N LEU A 922 37.83 -13.52 -9.91
CA LEU A 922 37.00 -13.57 -8.71
C LEU A 922 37.86 -13.86 -7.47
N VAL A 923 37.67 -13.11 -6.39
CA VAL A 923 38.27 -13.36 -5.08
C VAL A 923 37.15 -13.66 -4.09
N VAL A 924 37.18 -14.82 -3.43
CA VAL A 924 36.14 -15.25 -2.49
C VAL A 924 36.71 -15.28 -1.07
N VAL A 925 36.22 -14.38 -0.22
CA VAL A 925 36.64 -14.22 1.17
C VAL A 925 35.77 -15.07 2.08
N VAL A 926 36.40 -15.95 2.83
CA VAL A 926 35.74 -17.01 3.61
C VAL A 926 36.31 -17.10 5.02
N ARG A 927 35.43 -17.30 6.00
CA ARG A 927 35.84 -17.61 7.37
C ARG A 927 36.26 -19.08 7.46
N MET A 928 37.29 -19.36 8.25
CA MET A 928 37.79 -20.71 8.50
C MET A 928 36.85 -21.56 9.38
N THR A 929 35.64 -21.85 8.90
CA THR A 929 34.61 -22.65 9.59
C THR A 929 33.96 -23.62 8.62
N GLU A 930 33.35 -24.69 9.15
CA GLU A 930 32.66 -25.73 8.37
C GLU A 930 31.55 -25.12 7.49
N ARG A 931 30.77 -24.23 8.10
CA ARG A 931 29.79 -23.41 7.40
C ARG A 931 30.41 -22.58 6.26
N GLY A 932 31.56 -21.95 6.47
CA GLY A 932 32.23 -21.14 5.45
C GLY A 932 32.68 -21.98 4.24
N LEU A 933 33.18 -23.18 4.52
CA LEU A 933 33.58 -24.16 3.50
C LEU A 933 32.39 -24.62 2.65
N ASP A 934 31.27 -24.98 3.28
CA ASP A 934 30.05 -25.41 2.57
C ASP A 934 29.44 -24.28 1.73
N GLN A 935 29.35 -23.07 2.27
CA GLN A 935 28.82 -21.91 1.53
C GLN A 935 29.68 -21.57 0.31
N THR A 936 31.01 -21.69 0.43
CA THR A 936 31.92 -21.46 -0.70
C THR A 936 31.72 -22.49 -1.81
N ARG A 937 31.55 -23.78 -1.47
CA ARG A 937 31.26 -24.83 -2.47
C ARG A 937 29.94 -24.58 -3.18
N LEU A 938 28.90 -24.21 -2.44
CA LEU A 938 27.60 -23.87 -3.01
C LEU A 938 27.68 -22.68 -3.96
N LEU A 939 28.43 -21.63 -3.59
CA LEU A 939 28.64 -20.46 -4.43
C LEU A 939 29.34 -20.84 -5.76
N LEU A 940 30.46 -21.56 -5.70
CA LEU A 940 31.20 -21.95 -6.90
C LEU A 940 30.39 -22.88 -7.81
N ALA A 941 29.69 -23.86 -7.23
CA ALA A 941 28.80 -24.75 -7.99
C ALA A 941 27.62 -23.99 -8.64
N HIS A 942 27.10 -22.97 -7.96
CA HIS A 942 26.06 -22.09 -8.51
C HIS A 942 26.58 -21.25 -9.69
N LEU A 943 27.77 -20.65 -9.56
CA LEU A 943 28.41 -19.90 -10.65
C LEU A 943 28.69 -20.79 -11.88
N ALA A 944 29.18 -22.01 -11.65
CA ALA A 944 29.42 -22.97 -12.74
C ALA A 944 28.12 -23.35 -13.47
N ARG A 945 27.01 -23.57 -12.75
CA ARG A 945 25.69 -23.84 -13.34
C ARG A 945 25.14 -22.65 -14.13
N ARG A 946 25.49 -21.42 -13.74
CA ARG A 946 25.09 -20.17 -14.43
C ARG A 946 25.93 -19.86 -15.67
N GLY A 947 26.90 -20.70 -16.03
CA GLY A 947 27.75 -20.52 -17.21
C GLY A 947 29.11 -19.87 -16.94
N TYR A 948 29.43 -19.54 -15.67
CA TYR A 948 30.70 -18.93 -15.27
C TYR A 948 31.70 -19.96 -14.73
N ARG A 949 31.72 -21.16 -15.31
CA ARG A 949 32.59 -22.27 -14.84
C ARG A 949 34.07 -21.87 -14.79
N ALA A 950 34.58 -21.24 -15.85
CA ALA A 950 35.97 -20.80 -15.90
C ALA A 950 36.32 -19.76 -14.82
N LEU A 951 35.40 -18.83 -14.52
CA LEU A 951 35.58 -17.84 -13.47
C LEU A 951 35.50 -18.49 -12.08
N ALA A 952 34.63 -19.47 -11.89
CA ALA A 952 34.49 -20.24 -10.65
C ALA A 952 35.73 -21.10 -10.37
N GLU A 953 36.24 -21.84 -11.37
CA GLU A 953 37.43 -22.68 -11.23
C GLU A 953 38.68 -21.85 -10.91
N ARG A 954 38.81 -20.66 -11.52
CA ARG A 954 39.94 -19.74 -11.30
C ARG A 954 39.78 -18.84 -10.07
N ALA A 955 38.70 -18.92 -9.31
CA ALA A 955 38.47 -18.00 -8.19
C ALA A 955 39.55 -18.14 -7.10
N VAL A 956 40.15 -17.05 -6.61
CA VAL A 956 41.11 -17.11 -5.50
C VAL A 956 40.33 -17.17 -4.18
N LEU A 957 40.56 -18.21 -3.38
CA LEU A 957 39.92 -18.36 -2.07
C LEU A 957 40.79 -17.73 -0.98
N VAL A 958 40.25 -16.74 -0.27
CA VAL A 958 40.94 -16.01 0.81
C VAL A 958 40.33 -16.39 2.15
N VAL A 959 41.04 -17.21 2.91
CA VAL A 959 40.59 -17.72 4.22
C VAL A 959 41.05 -16.79 5.33
N THR A 960 40.11 -16.16 6.03
CA THR A 960 40.39 -15.22 7.12
C THR A 960 40.23 -15.90 8.48
N GLY A 961 41.22 -15.68 9.36
CA GLY A 961 41.13 -16.03 10.77
C GLY A 961 40.56 -14.87 11.57
N LEU A 962 39.23 -14.73 11.65
CA LEU A 962 38.56 -13.66 12.41
C LEU A 962 37.74 -14.23 13.57
N SER A 963 37.71 -13.49 14.68
CA SER A 963 36.95 -13.82 15.88
C SER A 963 35.45 -13.93 15.59
N GLY A 964 34.81 -14.94 16.18
CA GLY A 964 33.36 -15.18 16.11
C GLY A 964 32.95 -16.37 16.97
N PRO A 965 31.65 -16.61 17.16
CA PRO A 965 31.13 -17.65 18.06
C PRO A 965 31.29 -19.08 17.53
N ASP A 966 31.57 -19.26 16.24
CA ASP A 966 31.68 -20.57 15.59
C ASP A 966 33.03 -21.24 15.88
N ARG A 967 33.00 -22.57 16.03
CA ARG A 967 34.21 -23.39 16.21
C ARG A 967 35.08 -23.32 14.95
N PRO A 968 36.35 -22.89 15.03
CA PRO A 968 37.23 -22.85 13.87
C PRO A 968 37.55 -24.27 13.37
N LEU A 969 37.54 -24.46 12.05
CA LEU A 969 38.04 -25.68 11.40
C LEU A 969 39.55 -25.77 11.52
N ARG A 970 40.11 -26.99 11.43
CA ARG A 970 41.56 -27.15 11.27
C ARG A 970 41.97 -26.78 9.84
N ARG A 971 43.23 -26.34 9.69
CA ARG A 971 43.76 -25.92 8.39
C ARG A 971 43.72 -27.02 7.35
N ASP A 972 44.13 -28.22 7.75
CA ASP A 972 44.21 -29.37 6.86
C ASP A 972 42.82 -29.80 6.37
N GLU A 973 41.79 -29.68 7.22
CA GLU A 973 40.40 -29.96 6.85
C GLU A 973 39.88 -28.98 5.78
N PHE A 974 40.25 -27.70 5.89
CA PHE A 974 39.85 -26.70 4.88
C PHE A 974 40.59 -26.90 3.55
N VAL A 975 41.89 -27.23 3.61
CA VAL A 975 42.70 -27.52 2.42
C VAL A 975 42.17 -28.75 1.70
N GLU A 976 41.87 -29.83 2.42
CA GLU A 976 41.33 -31.05 1.84
C GLU A 976 40.01 -30.78 1.12
N GLY A 977 39.18 -29.88 1.68
CA GLY A 977 37.89 -29.54 1.10
C GLY A 977 37.95 -28.82 -0.25
N PHE A 978 39.11 -28.25 -0.61
CA PHE A 978 39.37 -27.54 -1.87
C PHE A 978 40.62 -28.04 -2.59
N ARG A 979 41.03 -29.30 -2.35
CA ARG A 979 42.22 -29.88 -2.99
C ARG A 979 42.19 -29.78 -4.52
N ASP A 980 41.02 -29.95 -5.12
CA ASP A 980 40.83 -29.94 -6.58
C ASP A 980 40.59 -28.53 -7.16
N HIS A 981 40.67 -27.48 -6.34
CA HIS A 981 40.38 -26.11 -6.75
C HIS A 981 41.62 -25.43 -7.34
N SER A 982 41.57 -25.05 -8.61
CA SER A 982 42.73 -24.54 -9.37
C SER A 982 42.98 -23.03 -9.22
N GLY A 983 42.06 -22.28 -8.62
CA GLY A 983 42.14 -20.82 -8.52
C GLY A 983 43.07 -20.25 -7.44
N GLY A 984 43.60 -21.10 -6.55
CA GLY A 984 44.52 -20.72 -5.48
C GLY A 984 43.83 -20.47 -4.12
N LEU A 985 44.54 -20.75 -3.03
CA LEU A 985 44.06 -20.67 -1.65
C LEU A 985 45.07 -19.90 -0.78
N VAL A 986 44.64 -18.78 -0.19
CA VAL A 986 45.48 -17.90 0.64
C VAL A 986 44.90 -17.79 2.05
N PHE A 987 45.72 -18.02 3.07
CA PHE A 987 45.31 -17.86 4.47
C PHE A 987 45.82 -16.55 5.04
N ILE A 988 44.90 -15.66 5.41
CA ILE A 988 45.22 -14.41 6.08
C ILE A 988 45.12 -14.63 7.60
N PRO A 989 46.24 -14.59 8.33
CA PRO A 989 46.22 -14.77 9.78
C PRO A 989 45.54 -13.60 10.48
N PHE A 990 45.06 -13.82 11.71
CA PHE A 990 44.54 -12.74 12.53
C PHE A 990 45.62 -11.69 12.79
N ASP A 991 45.32 -10.44 12.44
CA ASP A 991 46.16 -9.28 12.72
C ASP A 991 45.27 -8.15 13.27
N TYR A 992 45.53 -7.73 14.51
CA TYR A 992 44.78 -6.66 15.16
C TYR A 992 44.84 -5.33 14.39
N ARG A 993 45.86 -5.15 13.54
CA ARG A 993 46.01 -3.98 12.66
C ARG A 993 44.99 -3.96 11.50
N LEU A 994 44.45 -5.11 11.14
CA LEU A 994 43.36 -5.25 10.16
C LEU A 994 41.97 -5.11 10.81
N ASP A 995 41.89 -5.32 12.13
CA ASP A 995 40.64 -5.25 12.90
C ASP A 995 40.31 -3.83 13.39
N SER A 996 41.32 -2.96 13.55
CA SER A 996 41.13 -1.59 14.03
C SER A 996 40.20 -0.76 13.12
N GLN A 997 39.29 0.02 13.72
CA GLN A 997 38.39 0.97 13.02
C GLN A 997 39.09 2.25 12.52
N ARG A 998 40.41 2.21 12.29
CA ARG A 998 41.22 3.33 11.78
C ARG A 998 42.07 2.83 10.60
N ASP A 999 42.54 3.77 9.77
CA ASP A 999 43.27 3.57 8.51
C ASP A 999 44.17 2.33 8.48
N ILE A 1000 43.95 1.47 7.47
CA ILE A 1000 44.79 0.28 7.24
C ILE A 1000 46.13 0.72 6.66
N ASP A 1001 47.16 0.77 7.51
CA ASP A 1001 48.55 0.98 7.10
C ASP A 1001 49.24 -0.38 6.86
N ILE A 1002 49.41 -0.74 5.58
CA ILE A 1002 50.04 -2.00 5.16
C ILE A 1002 51.48 -2.15 5.69
N THR A 1003 52.16 -1.04 6.00
CA THR A 1003 53.55 -1.06 6.50
C THR A 1003 53.64 -1.53 7.95
N ARG A 1004 52.52 -1.51 8.68
CA ARG A 1004 52.45 -1.89 10.10
C ARG A 1004 51.91 -3.31 10.31
N LEU A 1005 51.61 -4.03 9.24
CA LEU A 1005 51.16 -5.43 9.31
C LEU A 1005 52.29 -6.32 9.83
N ARG A 1006 51.90 -7.40 10.52
CA ARG A 1006 52.87 -8.45 10.90
C ARG A 1006 53.42 -9.10 9.64
N SER A 1007 54.68 -9.53 9.67
CA SER A 1007 55.37 -10.09 8.50
C SER A 1007 54.59 -11.21 7.81
N LYS A 1008 54.00 -12.15 8.57
CA LYS A 1008 53.18 -13.24 8.03
C LYS A 1008 51.89 -12.76 7.35
N THR A 1009 51.27 -11.70 7.88
CA THR A 1009 50.07 -11.08 7.30
C THR A 1009 50.43 -10.36 6.00
N TYR A 1010 51.55 -9.63 6.01
CA TYR A 1010 52.07 -8.91 4.86
C TYR A 1010 52.46 -9.87 3.72
N GLU A 1011 53.17 -10.96 4.03
CA GLU A 1011 53.50 -12.04 3.08
C GLU A 1011 52.25 -12.67 2.46
N ALA A 1012 51.21 -12.95 3.27
CA ALA A 1012 49.95 -13.49 2.74
C ALA A 1012 49.26 -12.54 1.74
N PHE A 1013 49.34 -11.22 1.93
CA PHE A 1013 48.82 -10.25 0.95
C PHE A 1013 49.69 -10.16 -0.32
N ILE A 1014 51.01 -10.39 -0.21
CA ILE A 1014 51.88 -10.51 -1.39
C ILE A 1014 51.51 -11.76 -2.19
N ASP A 1015 51.26 -12.89 -1.52
CA ASP A 1015 50.83 -14.12 -2.18
C ASP A 1015 49.48 -13.92 -2.91
N LEU A 1016 48.52 -13.25 -2.25
CA LEU A 1016 47.25 -12.89 -2.88
C LEU A 1016 47.43 -11.98 -4.10
N ALA A 1017 48.26 -10.95 -4.00
CA ALA A 1017 48.53 -10.03 -5.11
C ALA A 1017 49.26 -10.72 -6.26
N ALA A 1018 50.18 -11.64 -5.97
CA ALA A 1018 50.89 -12.41 -6.98
C ALA A 1018 49.95 -13.34 -7.75
N LEU A 1019 49.01 -14.02 -7.07
CA LEU A 1019 48.00 -14.87 -7.72
C LEU A 1019 47.08 -14.09 -8.67
N LEU A 1020 46.75 -12.84 -8.35
CA LEU A 1020 46.01 -11.97 -9.28
C LEU A 1020 46.90 -11.51 -10.44
N ALA A 1021 48.17 -11.22 -10.17
CA ALA A 1021 49.13 -10.77 -11.17
C ALA A 1021 49.56 -11.85 -12.17
N GLU A 1022 49.28 -13.14 -11.91
CA GLU A 1022 49.46 -14.22 -12.90
C GLU A 1022 48.63 -13.98 -14.18
N ASP A 1023 47.51 -13.26 -14.06
CA ASP A 1023 46.65 -12.90 -15.19
C ASP A 1023 47.12 -11.62 -15.93
N PHE A 1024 48.19 -10.96 -15.46
CA PHE A 1024 48.71 -9.76 -16.11
C PHE A 1024 49.45 -10.12 -17.41
N PRO A 1025 49.20 -9.41 -18.52
CA PRO A 1025 49.89 -9.64 -19.79
C PRO A 1025 51.40 -9.58 -19.62
N GLY A 1026 52.07 -10.64 -20.08
CA GLY A 1026 53.52 -10.84 -19.98
C GLY A 1026 53.93 -12.26 -19.54
N HIS A 1027 53.01 -13.02 -18.95
CA HIS A 1027 53.29 -14.40 -18.47
C HIS A 1027 52.06 -15.33 -18.61
N ALA A 1028 51.31 -15.24 -19.71
CA ALA A 1028 50.48 -16.37 -20.11
C ALA A 1028 51.40 -17.52 -20.58
N PRO A 1029 51.16 -18.79 -20.20
CA PRO A 1029 51.83 -19.91 -20.85
C PRO A 1029 51.52 -19.99 -22.35
#